data_AF-A0A2M9A867-F1
#
_entry.id   AF-A0A2M9A867-F1
#
_cell.length_a   1.000
_cell.length_b   1.000
_cell.length_c   1.000
_cell.angle_alpha   90.00
_cell.angle_beta   90.00
_cell.angle_gamma   90.00
#
_symmetry.space_group_name_H-M   'P 1'
#
loop_
_entity.id
_entity.type
_entity.pdbx_description
1 polymer ?
#
loop_
_entity_poly.entity_id
_entity_poly.type
_entity_poly.pdbx_seq_one_letter_code
_entity_poly.pdbx_strand_id
1 'polypeptide(L)'
;MRKLCSALWIFSVVAQAATGNASKGSAADSVLFEPKPYISTADYQTIVDSLAPGSLFGLSIRSLHTGKQIATVNADSFFTPASTMKTVTTAAALDYLPLNFQAKTSVHMEGSFAGKTFSGVIRLRGEGDPNISARFYSQPFYVLHQFADSIRSKNIDTLQIRIELDTTYFSGPRKPDHWKSNYFDSWYGAEITPLEFNDNCTLVHMDPGEKIGDTAKISIDPDIGYVKVNNALITGKGSRRKWKYSLDKDSAVLNISGTIGVNVTDASIVIPVRDPNHYFEAAFIHAMKERGLIVIDDPAAQSGLDIYTFEYAGTPLLSFLDEINQRSQNLHAETLFRNFAAAKYGVGNVENGKKGVQTFLQKMELSAEDFILYDGCGLSPKNRLKPSSETKLLAKMARHPRGKYYIKSFASPWVGSGYKRMRELEYGWRIRFKTGFINEAHGLVGYMPTIDGDTLVIASYLNRTGKTPDNTCRGILDSIWSSIYRATNNGYASLLEMKKLYIQGESVSGLENRLRFFSEKFLDKPYLLGPTGEGYLDTIDSKPMVYTDSLDCVTYLEHVLALAKSPDENAIFKTLQKIRYLNGDIAYKNRKHYFVLDWIGEGTFARQIPQPNDTLVIRTIPKKAFFKPKGIAYGKPDPQIYLKYLPLDKAIEFSKQEWQGESTIRGIGFVSRLQIIDIFHTGFLILEKGKKPVLRDASQKFGKVLDHELQEYLESWVGTGKVPGILLFEFL
;
A
#
# COMPACT_ATOMS: atom_id res chain seq x y z
N MET A 1 -43.47 23.23 1.21
CA MET A 1 -42.69 23.67 2.38
C MET A 1 -42.21 22.40 3.12
N ARG A 2 -41.13 21.67 2.81
CA ARG A 2 -39.86 21.82 2.08
C ARG A 2 -38.93 22.92 2.60
N LYS A 3 -38.02 22.55 3.52
CA LYS A 3 -36.56 22.79 3.48
C LYS A 3 -35.89 22.19 4.74
N LEU A 4 -34.63 21.79 4.56
CA LEU A 4 -33.63 21.30 5.54
C LEU A 4 -33.63 19.80 5.86
N CYS A 5 -32.94 19.03 5.01
CA CYS A 5 -31.95 18.00 5.38
C CYS A 5 -31.42 17.32 4.10
N SER A 6 -30.31 17.81 3.53
CA SER A 6 -29.47 17.04 2.58
C SER A 6 -28.24 17.83 2.15
N ALA A 7 -27.06 17.42 2.59
CA ALA A 7 -25.80 17.58 1.87
C ALA A 7 -24.75 16.58 2.40
N LEU A 8 -25.05 15.28 2.25
CA LEU A 8 -24.00 14.30 1.97
C LEU A 8 -23.48 14.60 0.55
N TRP A 9 -22.18 14.82 0.38
CA TRP A 9 -21.55 14.83 -0.94
C TRP A 9 -20.85 13.50 -1.18
N ILE A 10 -21.61 12.62 -1.82
CA ILE A 10 -21.16 11.55 -2.71
C ILE A 10 -20.77 12.24 -4.03
N PHE A 11 -19.62 11.89 -4.62
CA PHE A 11 -19.44 12.09 -6.06
C PHE A 11 -19.39 10.75 -6.78
N SER A 12 -20.43 10.56 -7.57
CA SER A 12 -20.64 9.48 -8.52
C SER A 12 -19.76 9.63 -9.75
N VAL A 13 -19.31 8.48 -10.22
CA VAL A 13 -18.93 8.16 -11.59
C VAL A 13 -19.98 8.69 -12.57
N VAL A 14 -19.57 9.45 -13.58
CA VAL A 14 -20.35 9.63 -14.82
C VAL A 14 -19.45 9.23 -15.98
N ALA A 15 -19.79 8.09 -16.57
CA ALA A 15 -19.34 7.70 -17.89
C ALA A 15 -20.04 8.59 -18.92
N GLN A 16 -19.29 9.24 -19.80
CA GLN A 16 -19.84 9.85 -20.99
C GLN A 16 -18.91 9.57 -22.16
N ALA A 17 -19.42 8.79 -23.11
CA ALA A 17 -18.79 8.53 -24.39
C ALA A 17 -18.59 9.85 -25.15
N ALA A 18 -17.38 10.09 -25.62
CA ALA A 18 -17.06 11.20 -26.52
C ALA A 18 -16.25 10.65 -27.70
N THR A 19 -16.93 10.51 -28.83
CA THR A 19 -16.35 10.41 -30.16
C THR A 19 -15.72 11.74 -30.55
N GLY A 20 -14.42 11.70 -30.89
CA GLY A 20 -13.72 12.60 -31.82
C GLY A 20 -13.79 14.12 -31.63
N ASN A 21 -12.71 14.74 -31.14
CA ASN A 21 -11.83 15.55 -31.99
C ASN A 21 -10.55 15.94 -31.23
N ALA A 22 -9.40 15.67 -31.86
CA ALA A 22 -8.08 15.91 -31.31
C ALA A 22 -7.77 17.42 -31.25
N SER A 23 -7.45 17.94 -30.06
CA SER A 23 -6.72 19.19 -29.88
C SER A 23 -5.38 18.91 -29.19
N LYS A 24 -4.31 19.31 -29.86
CA LYS A 24 -2.92 19.13 -29.44
C LYS A 24 -2.62 20.00 -28.21
N GLY A 25 -2.54 19.37 -27.05
CA GLY A 25 -1.94 19.91 -25.83
C GLY A 25 -0.91 18.93 -25.31
N SER A 26 0.34 19.37 -25.15
CA SER A 26 1.50 18.55 -24.82
C SER A 26 1.36 17.88 -23.44
N ALA A 27 0.94 16.61 -23.44
CA ALA A 27 1.32 15.67 -22.40
C ALA A 27 2.81 15.35 -22.61
N ALA A 28 3.66 15.72 -21.66
CA ALA A 28 4.98 15.11 -21.59
C ALA A 28 4.75 13.65 -21.22
N ASP A 29 4.84 12.77 -22.21
CA ASP A 29 4.75 11.33 -22.08
C ASP A 29 5.76 10.87 -21.01
N SER A 30 5.23 10.48 -19.84
CA SER A 30 5.97 9.59 -18.97
C SER A 30 6.14 8.29 -19.75
N VAL A 31 7.36 8.01 -20.20
CA VAL A 31 7.72 6.72 -20.77
C VAL A 31 7.59 5.70 -19.64
N LEU A 32 6.38 5.15 -19.47
CA LEU A 32 6.13 3.99 -18.65
C LEU A 32 6.75 2.83 -19.42
N PHE A 33 7.97 2.45 -19.01
CA PHE A 33 8.53 1.17 -19.41
C PHE A 33 7.53 0.10 -18.98
N GLU A 34 7.14 -0.79 -19.89
CA GLU A 34 6.41 -2.01 -19.54
C GLU A 34 7.41 -3.14 -19.30
N PRO A 35 7.90 -3.31 -18.06
CA PRO A 35 8.79 -4.41 -17.75
C PRO A 35 8.08 -5.75 -17.94
N LYS A 36 8.78 -6.70 -18.56
CA LYS A 36 8.36 -8.11 -18.61
C LYS A 36 8.20 -8.65 -17.17
N PRO A 37 7.25 -9.57 -16.92
CA PRO A 37 6.90 -10.06 -15.58
C PRO A 37 8.01 -10.82 -14.83
N TYR A 38 9.17 -11.08 -15.44
CA TYR A 38 10.29 -11.76 -14.79
C TYR A 38 11.55 -10.97 -15.07
N ILE A 39 11.87 -10.06 -14.15
CA ILE A 39 13.14 -9.35 -14.19
C ILE A 39 14.04 -9.97 -13.12
N SER A 40 15.17 -10.51 -13.57
CA SER A 40 16.24 -10.94 -12.69
C SER A 40 16.75 -9.74 -11.87
N THR A 41 17.44 -10.01 -10.77
CA THR A 41 18.07 -8.92 -9.99
C THR A 41 18.96 -8.02 -10.87
N ALA A 42 19.62 -8.59 -11.89
CA ALA A 42 20.49 -7.85 -12.80
C ALA A 42 19.69 -6.87 -13.67
N ASP A 43 18.50 -7.24 -14.13
CA ASP A 43 17.76 -6.37 -15.06
C ASP A 43 17.15 -5.15 -14.34
N TYR A 44 16.91 -5.20 -13.01
CA TYR A 44 16.56 -3.98 -12.27
C TYR A 44 17.70 -2.95 -12.31
N GLN A 45 18.96 -3.39 -12.12
CA GLN A 45 20.12 -2.50 -12.22
C GLN A 45 20.26 -1.97 -13.65
N THR A 46 20.11 -2.83 -14.67
CA THR A 46 20.18 -2.42 -16.08
C THR A 46 19.13 -1.36 -16.44
N ILE A 47 17.88 -1.51 -15.98
CA ILE A 47 16.83 -0.51 -16.20
C ILE A 47 17.22 0.84 -15.59
N VAL A 48 17.74 0.83 -14.36
CA VAL A 48 18.15 2.06 -13.68
C VAL A 48 19.34 2.71 -14.39
N ASP A 49 20.35 1.93 -14.77
CA ASP A 49 21.54 2.43 -15.48
C ASP A 49 21.17 3.09 -16.82
N SER A 50 20.13 2.58 -17.49
CA SER A 50 19.63 3.15 -18.75
C SER A 50 18.89 4.48 -18.56
N LEU A 51 18.21 4.70 -17.43
CA LEU A 51 17.30 5.83 -17.23
C LEU A 51 17.89 6.91 -16.30
N ALA A 52 18.84 6.54 -15.44
CA ALA A 52 19.52 7.41 -14.50
C ALA A 52 21.00 7.01 -14.39
N PRO A 53 21.79 7.16 -15.48
CA PRO A 53 23.19 6.73 -15.50
C PRO A 53 24.02 7.41 -14.41
N GLY A 54 24.86 6.63 -13.73
CA GLY A 54 25.72 7.10 -12.64
C GLY A 54 25.02 7.23 -11.27
N SER A 55 23.71 7.00 -11.21
CA SER A 55 23.00 6.90 -9.92
C SER A 55 23.37 5.63 -9.16
N LEU A 56 23.29 5.71 -7.83
CA LEU A 56 23.42 4.55 -6.95
C LEU A 56 22.02 3.99 -6.69
N PHE A 57 21.78 2.75 -7.11
CA PHE A 57 20.52 2.04 -6.90
C PHE A 57 20.62 0.98 -5.81
N GLY A 58 19.63 0.95 -4.92
CA GLY A 58 19.48 -0.05 -3.87
C GLY A 58 18.09 -0.67 -3.92
N LEU A 59 18.00 -1.99 -3.81
CA LEU A 59 16.76 -2.75 -3.78
C LEU A 59 16.88 -3.91 -2.80
N SER A 60 15.87 -4.10 -1.96
CA SER A 60 15.65 -5.33 -1.20
C SER A 60 14.18 -5.72 -1.32
N ILE A 61 13.92 -6.98 -1.70
CA ILE A 61 12.59 -7.58 -1.72
C ILE A 61 12.61 -8.79 -0.79
N ARG A 62 11.69 -8.85 0.17
CA ARG A 62 11.58 -9.93 1.15
C ARG A 62 10.17 -10.48 1.22
N SER A 63 10.04 -11.80 1.19
CA SER A 63 8.79 -12.49 1.51
C SER A 63 8.47 -12.29 2.99
N LEU A 64 7.28 -11.77 3.30
CA LEU A 64 6.84 -11.67 4.68
C LEU A 64 6.57 -13.06 5.24
N HIS A 65 5.93 -13.96 4.48
CA HIS A 65 5.58 -15.31 4.89
C HIS A 65 6.83 -16.11 5.27
N THR A 66 7.77 -16.28 4.34
CA THR A 66 8.95 -17.15 4.53
C THR A 66 10.13 -16.42 5.21
N GLY A 67 10.12 -15.09 5.22
CA GLY A 67 11.26 -14.28 5.66
C GLY A 67 12.42 -14.25 4.67
N LYS A 68 12.37 -15.01 3.56
CA LYS A 68 13.44 -15.10 2.56
C LYS A 68 13.57 -13.80 1.75
N GLN A 69 14.80 -13.43 1.42
CA GLN A 69 15.08 -12.35 0.49
C GLN A 69 14.95 -12.88 -0.96
N ILE A 70 14.08 -12.27 -1.73
CA ILE A 70 13.70 -12.71 -3.08
C ILE A 70 14.61 -12.10 -4.14
N ALA A 71 14.94 -10.81 -4.01
CA ALA A 71 15.82 -10.09 -4.92
C ALA A 71 16.54 -8.94 -4.20
N THR A 72 17.77 -8.63 -4.62
CA THR A 72 18.63 -7.65 -3.96
C THR A 72 19.58 -6.91 -4.89
N VAL A 73 19.59 -5.60 -4.87
CA VAL A 73 20.62 -4.79 -5.52
C VAL A 73 21.25 -3.89 -4.47
N ASN A 74 22.56 -3.97 -4.25
CA ASN A 74 23.28 -3.18 -3.24
C ASN A 74 22.58 -3.12 -1.86
N ALA A 75 21.89 -4.20 -1.47
CA ALA A 75 20.93 -4.17 -0.36
C ALA A 75 21.57 -3.92 1.01
N ASP A 76 22.86 -4.24 1.17
CA ASP A 76 23.62 -4.04 2.40
C ASP A 76 24.52 -2.79 2.37
N SER A 77 24.38 -1.96 1.34
CA SER A 77 25.05 -0.66 1.24
C SER A 77 24.24 0.45 1.90
N PHE A 78 24.91 1.51 2.36
CA PHE A 78 24.25 2.66 2.99
C PHE A 78 23.66 3.63 1.96
N PHE A 79 22.39 3.96 2.15
CA PHE A 79 21.66 4.97 1.39
C PHE A 79 21.19 6.08 2.32
N THR A 80 21.20 7.31 1.83
CA THR A 80 20.44 8.43 2.40
C THR A 80 18.95 8.13 2.23
N PRO A 81 18.17 7.95 3.32
CA PRO A 81 16.80 7.47 3.23
C PRO A 81 15.76 8.54 2.86
N ALA A 82 16.12 9.82 3.01
CA ALA A 82 15.16 10.92 2.98
C ALA A 82 13.99 10.64 3.95
N SER A 83 12.77 11.07 3.60
CA SER A 83 11.55 10.83 4.40
C SER A 83 11.17 9.36 4.63
N THR A 84 11.86 8.38 4.04
CA THR A 84 11.66 6.98 4.47
C THR A 84 12.19 6.75 5.89
N MET A 85 13.07 7.61 6.44
CA MET A 85 13.48 7.55 7.86
C MET A 85 12.29 7.58 8.83
N LYS A 86 11.17 8.20 8.42
CA LYS A 86 9.93 8.24 9.19
C LYS A 86 9.36 6.85 9.49
N THR A 87 9.68 5.82 8.70
CA THR A 87 9.28 4.43 8.99
C THR A 87 9.91 3.97 10.29
N VAL A 88 11.18 4.30 10.55
CA VAL A 88 11.91 3.99 11.79
C VAL A 88 11.32 4.75 12.97
N THR A 89 11.12 6.07 12.81
CA THR A 89 10.54 6.94 13.85
C THR A 89 9.15 6.49 14.25
N THR A 90 8.26 6.24 13.28
CA THR A 90 6.89 5.80 13.55
C THR A 90 6.81 4.38 14.09
N ALA A 91 7.76 3.51 13.72
CA ALA A 91 7.86 2.16 14.29
C ALA A 91 8.23 2.20 15.77
N ALA A 92 9.26 2.96 16.13
CA ALA A 92 9.67 3.16 17.51
C ALA A 92 8.57 3.83 18.35
N ALA A 93 7.96 4.90 17.82
CA ALA A 93 6.87 5.59 18.50
C ALA A 93 5.68 4.67 18.79
N LEU A 94 5.30 3.80 17.84
CA LEU A 94 4.19 2.86 18.00
C LEU A 94 4.46 1.75 19.03
N ASP A 95 5.73 1.41 19.25
CA ASP A 95 6.15 0.47 20.29
C ASP A 95 6.12 1.10 21.69
N TYR A 96 6.62 2.32 21.82
CA TYR A 96 6.72 3.02 23.10
C TYR A 96 5.40 3.64 23.57
N LEU A 97 4.65 4.28 22.67
CA LEU A 97 3.46 5.05 23.01
C LEU A 97 2.19 4.20 22.86
N PRO A 98 1.21 4.33 23.77
CA PRO A 98 -0.09 3.70 23.58
C PRO A 98 -0.84 4.35 22.40
N LEU A 99 -1.78 3.62 21.79
CA LEU A 99 -2.53 4.11 20.60
C LEU A 99 -3.36 5.37 20.88
N ASN A 100 -3.72 5.60 22.14
CA ASN A 100 -4.43 6.77 22.63
C ASN A 100 -3.50 7.81 23.28
N PHE A 101 -2.18 7.73 23.07
CA PHE A 101 -1.27 8.81 23.47
C PHE A 101 -1.73 10.13 22.84
N GLN A 102 -1.76 11.18 23.66
CA GLN A 102 -2.13 12.54 23.28
C GLN A 102 -1.13 13.47 23.95
N ALA A 103 -0.44 14.30 23.16
CA ALA A 103 0.39 15.37 23.70
C ALA A 103 -0.51 16.42 24.34
N LYS A 104 -0.12 16.93 25.51
CA LYS A 104 -0.92 17.89 26.25
C LYS A 104 -0.43 19.32 26.04
N THR A 105 -1.37 20.25 26.17
CA THR A 105 -1.07 21.67 26.36
C THR A 105 -1.78 22.12 27.62
N SER A 106 -1.11 22.86 28.50
CA SER A 106 -1.69 23.36 29.73
C SER A 106 -1.46 24.85 29.94
N VAL A 107 -2.44 25.47 30.57
CA VAL A 107 -2.47 26.88 30.97
C VAL A 107 -2.58 26.90 32.49
N HIS A 108 -1.52 27.32 33.16
CA HIS A 108 -1.48 27.48 34.62
C HIS A 108 -1.63 28.97 34.96
N MET A 109 -2.57 29.30 35.84
CA MET A 109 -2.86 30.67 36.25
C MET A 109 -2.48 30.85 37.72
N GLU A 110 -1.40 31.59 37.96
CA GLU A 110 -0.85 31.85 39.29
C GLU A 110 -1.01 33.33 39.65
N GLY A 111 -1.80 33.66 40.66
CA GLY A 111 -2.05 35.08 40.97
C GLY A 111 -3.18 35.34 41.95
N SER A 112 -3.99 36.36 41.65
CA SER A 112 -5.13 36.79 42.47
C SER A 112 -6.27 37.36 41.62
N PHE A 113 -7.44 37.54 42.24
CA PHE A 113 -8.60 38.17 41.60
C PHE A 113 -9.01 39.46 42.29
N ALA A 114 -9.41 40.43 41.48
CA ALA A 114 -10.17 41.59 41.89
C ALA A 114 -11.44 41.67 41.02
N GLY A 115 -12.56 41.17 41.54
CA GLY A 115 -13.80 41.07 40.77
C GLY A 115 -13.66 40.11 39.58
N LYS A 116 -13.78 40.63 38.35
CA LYS A 116 -13.62 39.87 37.10
C LYS A 116 -12.22 39.97 36.47
N THR A 117 -11.32 40.68 37.14
CA THR A 117 -9.93 40.84 36.71
C THR A 117 -9.06 39.81 37.41
N PHE A 118 -8.36 38.99 36.62
CA PHE A 118 -7.24 38.18 37.08
C PHE A 118 -5.95 38.99 36.93
N SER A 119 -5.14 39.03 37.98
CA SER A 119 -3.80 39.63 37.97
C SER A 119 -2.76 38.61 38.42
N GLY A 120 -1.78 38.32 37.57
CA GLY A 120 -0.74 37.33 37.88
C GLY A 120 0.03 36.80 36.67
N VAL A 121 0.61 35.62 36.83
CA VAL A 121 1.37 34.92 35.79
C VAL A 121 0.50 33.85 35.13
N ILE A 122 0.51 33.81 33.80
CA ILE A 122 0.00 32.66 33.04
C ILE A 122 1.19 31.88 32.49
N ARG A 123 1.36 30.63 32.93
CA ARG A 123 2.37 29.73 32.39
C ARG A 123 1.76 28.82 31.33
N LEU A 124 2.26 28.92 30.10
CA LEU A 124 1.87 28.08 28.97
C LEU A 124 2.88 26.94 28.84
N ARG A 125 2.42 25.69 29.00
CA ARG A 125 3.26 24.50 28.87
C ARG A 125 2.76 23.64 27.71
N GLY A 126 3.66 23.27 26.81
CA GLY A 126 3.37 22.38 25.70
C GLY A 126 4.14 21.06 25.81
N GLU A 127 3.54 19.98 25.35
CA GLU A 127 4.20 18.67 25.21
C GLU A 127 4.48 18.32 23.75
N GLY A 128 4.39 19.28 22.82
CA GLY A 128 4.57 19.12 21.38
C GLY A 128 3.37 18.46 20.71
N ASP A 129 2.36 19.27 20.35
CA ASP A 129 1.23 18.85 19.50
C ASP A 129 1.16 19.72 18.22
N PRO A 130 1.61 19.19 17.07
CA PRO A 130 1.62 19.93 15.82
C PRO A 130 0.23 19.98 15.17
N ASN A 131 -0.76 19.29 15.76
CA ASN A 131 -2.15 19.26 15.28
C ASN A 131 -2.98 20.41 15.81
N ILE A 132 -2.43 21.32 16.63
CA ILE A 132 -3.04 22.63 16.92
C ILE A 132 -2.94 23.49 15.65
N SER A 133 -3.66 23.08 14.61
CA SER A 133 -3.59 23.61 13.26
C SER A 133 -4.87 23.30 12.47
N ALA A 134 -5.10 24.07 11.41
CA ALA A 134 -6.22 23.85 10.49
C ALA A 134 -6.08 22.57 9.64
N ARG A 135 -4.96 21.84 9.79
CA ARG A 135 -4.74 20.53 9.16
C ARG A 135 -5.62 19.46 9.79
N PHE A 136 -5.77 19.52 11.10
CA PHE A 136 -6.57 18.55 11.86
C PHE A 136 -7.93 19.11 12.27
N TYR A 137 -7.95 20.35 12.75
CA TYR A 137 -9.19 21.02 13.14
C TYR A 137 -9.76 21.84 11.99
N SER A 138 -11.07 22.11 12.03
CA SER A 138 -11.75 22.95 11.03
C SER A 138 -11.23 24.40 10.96
N GLN A 139 -10.58 24.87 12.03
CA GLN A 139 -10.01 26.20 12.17
C GLN A 139 -8.72 26.12 12.99
N PRO A 140 -7.70 26.98 12.72
CA PRO A 140 -6.43 26.92 13.41
C PRO A 140 -6.54 27.21 14.93
N PHE A 141 -7.47 28.09 15.32
CA PHE A 141 -7.64 28.52 16.72
C PHE A 141 -8.52 27.59 17.58
N TYR A 142 -9.02 26.47 17.05
CA TYR A 142 -10.02 25.62 17.72
C TYR A 142 -9.65 25.25 19.17
N VAL A 143 -8.39 24.88 19.42
CA VAL A 143 -7.91 24.55 20.77
C VAL A 143 -7.74 25.79 21.64
N LEU A 144 -7.16 26.86 21.07
CA LEU A 144 -6.90 28.10 21.80
C LEU A 144 -8.20 28.80 22.25
N HIS A 145 -9.24 28.72 21.43
CA HIS A 145 -10.59 29.15 21.79
C HIS A 145 -11.17 28.38 22.97
N GLN A 146 -10.90 27.07 23.10
CA GLN A 146 -11.38 26.30 24.25
C GLN A 146 -10.71 26.74 25.56
N PHE A 147 -9.43 27.11 25.54
CA PHE A 147 -8.79 27.72 26.70
C PHE A 147 -9.43 29.05 27.06
N ALA A 148 -9.71 29.91 26.06
CA ALA A 148 -10.37 31.19 26.29
C ALA A 148 -11.78 31.01 26.90
N ASP A 149 -12.58 30.10 26.33
CA ASP A 149 -13.91 29.78 26.83
C ASP A 149 -13.84 29.20 28.26
N SER A 150 -12.83 28.39 28.57
CA SER A 150 -12.60 27.84 29.91
C SER A 150 -12.24 28.91 30.93
N ILE A 151 -11.39 29.88 30.56
CA ILE A 151 -11.04 31.04 31.41
C ILE A 151 -12.30 31.89 31.66
N ARG A 152 -13.07 32.21 30.61
CA ARG A 152 -14.33 32.97 30.73
C ARG A 152 -15.35 32.28 31.62
N SER A 153 -15.40 30.95 31.61
CA SER A 153 -16.31 30.16 32.47
C SER A 153 -16.09 30.39 33.97
N LYS A 154 -14.91 30.92 34.36
CA LYS A 154 -14.59 31.31 35.73
C LYS A 154 -15.02 32.73 36.09
N ASN A 155 -15.87 33.36 35.26
CA ASN A 155 -16.33 34.75 35.40
C ASN A 155 -15.19 35.78 35.31
N ILE A 156 -14.16 35.45 34.53
CA ILE A 156 -13.04 36.33 34.21
C ILE A 156 -13.33 37.03 32.88
N ASP A 157 -13.23 38.36 32.84
CA ASP A 157 -13.30 39.14 31.61
C ASP A 157 -12.01 39.89 31.28
N THR A 158 -11.15 40.11 32.26
CA THR A 158 -9.90 40.86 32.14
C THR A 158 -8.73 40.05 32.68
N LEU A 159 -7.67 39.93 31.89
CA LEU A 159 -6.39 39.30 32.22
C LEU A 159 -5.31 40.37 32.23
N GLN A 160 -4.86 40.77 33.42
CA GLN A 160 -3.67 41.61 33.61
C GLN A 160 -2.49 40.71 33.97
N ILE A 161 -1.72 40.31 32.96
CA ILE A 161 -0.86 39.14 33.09
C ILE A 161 0.53 39.33 32.50
N ARG A 162 1.47 38.59 33.08
CA ARG A 162 2.72 38.23 32.42
C ARG A 162 2.62 36.78 31.93
N ILE A 163 2.98 36.52 30.69
CA ILE A 163 3.03 35.14 30.17
C ILE A 163 4.43 34.57 30.35
N GLU A 164 4.49 33.32 30.81
CA GLU A 164 5.71 32.52 30.90
C GLU A 164 5.57 31.27 30.03
N LEU A 165 6.53 31.01 29.15
CA LEU A 165 6.52 29.84 28.27
C LEU A 165 7.34 28.71 28.90
N ASP A 166 6.68 27.68 29.42
CA ASP A 166 7.34 26.45 29.84
C ASP A 166 7.63 25.56 28.63
N THR A 167 8.89 25.58 28.22
CA THR A 167 9.41 24.83 27.09
C THR A 167 10.26 23.62 27.52
N THR A 168 10.24 23.28 28.82
CA THR A 168 11.15 22.27 29.41
C THR A 168 10.90 20.84 28.92
N TYR A 169 9.73 20.57 28.34
CA TYR A 169 9.40 19.25 27.78
C TYR A 169 10.34 18.85 26.63
N PHE A 170 10.78 19.83 25.82
CA PHE A 170 11.79 19.64 24.79
C PHE A 170 13.09 20.35 25.16
N SER A 171 14.23 19.72 24.86
CA SER A 171 15.55 20.33 25.03
C SER A 171 16.40 20.26 23.77
N GLY A 172 17.46 21.07 23.72
CA GLY A 172 18.34 21.19 22.57
C GLY A 172 17.89 22.25 21.55
N PRO A 173 18.53 22.31 20.38
CA PRO A 173 18.26 23.37 19.41
C PRO A 173 16.90 23.18 18.72
N ARG A 174 16.16 24.28 18.54
CA ARG A 174 14.91 24.33 17.74
C ARG A 174 15.17 24.03 16.26
N LYS A 175 16.37 24.35 15.78
CA LYS A 175 16.88 24.08 14.43
C LYS A 175 17.82 22.88 14.49
N PRO A 176 17.48 21.71 13.92
CA PRO A 176 18.38 20.57 13.91
C PRO A 176 19.71 20.87 13.18
N ASP A 177 20.85 20.54 13.80
CA ASP A 177 22.19 20.98 13.40
C ASP A 177 22.65 20.53 12.01
N HIS A 178 22.02 19.50 11.44
CA HIS A 178 22.44 18.88 10.19
C HIS A 178 21.53 19.20 9.01
N TRP A 179 20.52 20.04 9.21
CA TRP A 179 19.72 20.55 8.12
C TRP A 179 20.48 21.63 7.36
N LYS A 180 20.27 21.70 6.05
CA LYS A 180 20.84 22.80 5.26
C LYS A 180 20.16 24.11 5.67
N SER A 181 20.92 25.20 5.74
CA SER A 181 20.40 26.50 6.19
C SER A 181 19.17 26.97 5.41
N ASN A 182 19.16 26.74 4.10
CA ASN A 182 18.05 27.12 3.22
C ASN A 182 16.76 26.29 3.43
N TYR A 183 16.82 25.16 4.15
CA TYR A 183 15.62 24.38 4.48
C TYR A 183 14.74 25.10 5.49
N PHE A 184 15.33 25.91 6.37
CA PHE A 184 14.59 26.70 7.36
C PHE A 184 13.75 27.82 6.74
N ASP A 185 13.91 28.10 5.44
CA ASP A 185 13.07 29.08 4.73
C ASP A 185 11.85 28.43 4.06
N SER A 186 11.74 27.10 4.14
CA SER A 186 10.62 26.34 3.57
C SER A 186 9.78 25.73 4.68
N TRP A 187 8.46 25.60 4.44
CA TRP A 187 7.51 25.06 5.42
C TRP A 187 7.91 23.69 6.00
N TYR A 188 8.59 22.86 5.21
CA TYR A 188 9.04 21.53 5.64
C TYR A 188 10.27 21.56 6.57
N GLY A 189 10.88 22.73 6.78
CA GLY A 189 12.00 22.95 7.69
C GLY A 189 11.64 23.89 8.84
N ALA A 190 10.37 23.95 9.25
CA ALA A 190 9.95 24.71 10.42
C ALA A 190 10.74 24.32 11.68
N GLU A 191 10.94 25.30 12.57
CA GLU A 191 11.57 25.09 13.88
C GLU A 191 10.73 24.15 14.75
N ILE A 192 11.40 23.31 15.55
CA ILE A 192 10.75 22.31 16.41
C ILE A 192 10.69 22.84 17.84
N THR A 193 9.48 22.92 18.40
CA THR A 193 9.22 23.48 19.74
C THR A 193 8.15 22.66 20.46
N PRO A 194 8.05 22.76 21.80
CA PRO A 194 7.00 22.07 22.55
C PRO A 194 5.64 22.81 22.49
N LEU A 195 5.65 24.12 22.25
CA LEU A 195 4.46 24.92 21.94
C LEU A 195 4.42 25.13 20.43
N GLU A 196 3.43 24.54 19.78
CA GLU A 196 3.31 24.53 18.31
C GLU A 196 1.92 25.03 17.91
N PHE A 197 1.88 25.89 16.90
CA PHE A 197 0.63 26.44 16.37
C PHE A 197 0.71 26.51 14.85
N ASN A 198 -0.34 26.04 14.19
CA ASN A 198 -0.52 26.09 12.74
C ASN A 198 0.66 25.50 11.95
N ASP A 199 1.12 24.30 12.32
CA ASP A 199 2.32 23.64 11.78
C ASP A 199 3.60 24.51 11.87
N ASN A 200 3.66 25.44 12.82
CA ASN A 200 4.72 26.46 12.93
C ASN A 200 4.93 27.23 11.61
N CYS A 201 3.84 27.46 10.89
CA CYS A 201 3.82 28.10 9.59
C CYS A 201 2.67 29.11 9.49
N THR A 202 2.77 29.99 8.50
CA THR A 202 1.68 30.85 8.08
C THR A 202 1.54 30.83 6.57
N LEU A 203 0.31 31.01 6.08
CA LEU A 203 0.03 31.23 4.68
C LEU A 203 0.17 32.73 4.36
N VAL A 204 0.83 33.03 3.25
CA VAL A 204 1.01 34.40 2.74
C VAL A 204 0.29 34.48 1.40
N HIS A 205 -0.74 35.32 1.31
CA HIS A 205 -1.40 35.64 0.06
C HIS A 205 -0.75 36.87 -0.57
N MET A 206 -0.59 36.85 -1.88
CA MET A 206 -0.01 37.93 -2.67
C MET A 206 -0.96 38.26 -3.80
N ASP A 207 -1.68 39.36 -3.67
CA ASP A 207 -2.61 39.85 -4.69
C ASP A 207 -1.99 41.02 -5.45
N PRO A 208 -2.21 41.14 -6.76
CA PRO A 208 -1.79 42.33 -7.48
C PRO A 208 -2.46 43.58 -6.89
N GLY A 209 -1.76 44.71 -6.99
CA GLY A 209 -2.34 46.04 -6.80
C GLY A 209 -3.36 46.35 -7.90
N GLU A 210 -4.06 47.48 -7.77
CA GLU A 210 -5.18 47.82 -8.65
C GLU A 210 -4.74 48.10 -10.08
N LYS A 211 -3.52 48.63 -10.26
CA LYS A 211 -2.94 49.00 -11.55
C LYS A 211 -1.51 48.47 -11.68
N ILE A 212 -1.07 48.34 -12.94
CA ILE A 212 0.33 48.07 -13.25
C ILE A 212 1.21 49.20 -12.67
N GLY A 213 2.25 48.84 -11.94
CA GLY A 213 3.13 49.76 -11.22
C GLY A 213 2.82 49.86 -9.72
N ASP A 214 1.63 49.46 -9.28
CA ASP A 214 1.25 49.51 -7.86
C ASP A 214 2.00 48.46 -7.05
N THR A 215 2.20 48.73 -5.76
CA THR A 215 2.68 47.69 -4.82
C THR A 215 1.60 46.62 -4.66
N ALA A 216 2.00 45.36 -4.70
CA ALA A 216 1.12 44.22 -4.49
C ALA A 216 0.56 44.22 -3.06
N LYS A 217 -0.67 43.72 -2.88
CA LYS A 217 -1.28 43.56 -1.57
C LYS A 217 -0.83 42.22 -0.99
N ILE A 218 -0.32 42.23 0.24
CA ILE A 218 0.10 41.01 0.94
C ILE A 218 -0.73 40.86 2.21
N SER A 219 -1.30 39.68 2.40
CA SER A 219 -2.01 39.32 3.63
C SER A 219 -1.47 38.01 4.19
N ILE A 220 -1.56 37.88 5.52
CA ILE A 220 -1.10 36.72 6.28
C ILE A 220 -2.33 35.98 6.80
N ASP A 221 -2.30 34.65 6.76
CA ASP A 221 -3.35 33.80 7.31
C ASP A 221 -2.76 32.66 8.17
N PRO A 222 -3.06 32.60 9.48
CA PRO A 222 -3.83 33.59 10.25
C PRO A 222 -3.01 34.86 10.56
N ASP A 223 -3.60 36.04 10.40
CA ASP A 223 -2.98 37.30 10.84
C ASP A 223 -3.20 37.55 12.34
N ILE A 224 -2.18 37.20 13.12
CA ILE A 224 -2.12 37.46 14.56
C ILE A 224 -1.15 38.59 14.91
N GLY A 225 -0.71 39.38 13.92
CA GLY A 225 0.24 40.49 14.10
C GLY A 225 1.68 40.07 14.40
N TYR A 226 2.01 38.78 14.36
CA TYR A 226 3.34 38.24 14.68
C TYR A 226 4.34 38.36 13.53
N VAL A 227 3.92 37.97 12.31
CA VAL A 227 4.79 38.04 11.12
C VAL A 227 4.77 39.46 10.55
N LYS A 228 5.94 40.09 10.42
CA LYS A 228 6.10 41.39 9.77
C LYS A 228 6.51 41.22 8.33
N VAL A 229 5.93 42.01 7.41
CA VAL A 229 6.19 41.90 5.97
C VAL A 229 6.85 43.16 5.45
N ASN A 230 8.07 43.00 4.93
CA ASN A 230 8.76 44.01 4.13
C ASN A 230 8.42 43.77 2.66
N ASN A 231 7.41 44.50 2.18
CA ASN A 231 6.83 44.32 0.85
C ASN A 231 7.43 45.30 -0.18
N ALA A 232 8.18 44.74 -1.14
CA ALA A 232 8.66 45.43 -2.34
C ALA A 232 8.21 44.73 -3.63
N LEU A 233 7.09 44.00 -3.57
CA LEU A 233 6.51 43.29 -4.71
C LEU A 233 5.66 44.27 -5.54
N ILE A 234 5.92 44.36 -6.85
CA ILE A 234 5.27 45.33 -7.74
C ILE A 234 4.34 44.64 -8.75
N THR A 235 3.23 45.27 -9.06
CA THR A 235 2.24 44.78 -10.01
C THR A 235 2.72 44.99 -11.44
N GLY A 236 2.86 43.91 -12.20
CA GLY A 236 3.29 43.88 -13.60
C GLY A 236 2.16 43.54 -14.57
N LYS A 237 2.49 43.45 -15.85
CA LYS A 237 1.53 43.09 -16.91
C LYS A 237 1.20 41.60 -16.94
N GLY A 238 -0.02 41.26 -17.36
CA GLY A 238 -0.44 39.89 -17.65
C GLY A 238 -0.57 39.03 -16.39
N SER A 239 -0.25 37.73 -16.50
CA SER A 239 -0.39 36.72 -15.44
C SER A 239 0.95 36.14 -14.95
N ARG A 240 2.08 36.77 -15.29
CA ARG A 240 3.41 36.25 -14.96
C ARG A 240 3.72 36.44 -13.48
N ARG A 241 4.26 35.40 -12.83
CA ARG A 241 4.76 35.45 -11.45
C ARG A 241 6.30 35.44 -11.47
N LYS A 242 6.94 36.52 -11.02
CA LYS A 242 8.41 36.63 -10.93
C LYS A 242 8.81 37.35 -9.64
N TRP A 243 8.61 36.68 -8.52
CA TRP A 243 8.98 37.16 -7.20
C TRP A 243 10.12 36.35 -6.58
N LYS A 244 10.66 36.86 -5.48
CA LYS A 244 11.55 36.14 -4.57
C LYS A 244 11.21 36.56 -3.13
N TYR A 245 11.45 35.66 -2.18
CA TYR A 245 11.32 35.97 -0.77
C TYR A 245 12.52 35.45 0.02
N SER A 246 12.72 36.01 1.20
CA SER A 246 13.64 35.50 2.23
C SER A 246 13.06 35.78 3.61
N LEU A 247 13.37 34.90 4.56
CA LEU A 247 13.00 35.11 5.96
C LEU A 247 14.22 35.62 6.71
N ASP A 248 13.98 36.51 7.67
CA ASP A 248 15.01 36.83 8.64
C ASP A 248 15.39 35.57 9.44
N LYS A 249 16.66 35.52 9.87
CA LYS A 249 17.22 34.32 10.49
C LYS A 249 16.58 34.05 11.85
N ASP A 250 16.33 35.10 12.62
CA ASP A 250 16.01 35.02 14.05
C ASP A 250 14.69 35.72 14.40
N SER A 251 14.19 36.62 13.55
CA SER A 251 12.92 37.33 13.73
C SER A 251 11.86 36.91 12.70
N ALA A 252 10.58 37.07 13.04
CA ALA A 252 9.45 36.72 12.18
C ALA A 252 9.22 37.78 11.06
N VAL A 253 10.25 38.09 10.28
CA VAL A 253 10.22 39.08 9.21
C VAL A 253 10.32 38.41 7.84
N LEU A 254 9.30 38.62 7.01
CA LEU A 254 9.25 38.21 5.61
C LEU A 254 9.71 39.38 4.72
N ASN A 255 10.74 39.16 3.90
CA ASN A 255 11.13 40.09 2.86
C ASN A 255 10.68 39.53 1.51
N ILE A 256 9.96 40.32 0.72
CA ILE A 256 9.43 39.90 -0.58
C ILE A 256 9.57 41.00 -1.63
N SER A 257 9.99 40.62 -2.83
CA SER A 257 10.25 41.56 -3.92
C SER A 257 10.06 40.92 -5.29
N GLY A 258 10.01 41.74 -6.34
CA GLY A 258 9.91 41.30 -7.73
C GLY A 258 8.62 41.78 -8.37
N THR A 259 8.04 40.97 -9.26
CA THR A 259 6.79 41.31 -9.96
C THR A 259 5.72 40.23 -9.92
N ILE A 260 4.46 40.66 -9.77
CA ILE A 260 3.25 39.83 -9.89
C ILE A 260 2.33 40.42 -10.96
N GLY A 261 1.91 39.63 -11.93
CA GLY A 261 1.02 40.09 -13.00
C GLY A 261 -0.36 40.52 -12.49
N VAL A 262 -0.92 41.59 -13.04
CA VAL A 262 -2.23 42.15 -12.69
C VAL A 262 -3.41 41.15 -12.83
N ASN A 263 -3.26 40.12 -13.66
CA ASN A 263 -4.30 39.09 -13.87
C ASN A 263 -4.12 37.85 -12.97
N VAL A 264 -3.21 37.88 -11.99
CA VAL A 264 -3.02 36.78 -11.04
C VAL A 264 -4.09 36.85 -9.95
N THR A 265 -4.79 35.74 -9.68
CA THR A 265 -5.90 35.69 -8.70
C THR A 265 -5.69 34.66 -7.58
N ASP A 266 -4.61 33.87 -7.64
CA ASP A 266 -4.38 32.69 -6.79
C ASP A 266 -2.89 32.52 -6.45
N ALA A 267 -2.32 33.56 -5.85
CA ALA A 267 -0.91 33.62 -5.52
C ALA A 267 -0.71 33.49 -4.01
N SER A 268 -0.17 32.35 -3.56
CA SER A 268 0.17 32.15 -2.15
C SER A 268 1.45 31.34 -1.94
N ILE A 269 2.07 31.49 -0.76
CA ILE A 269 3.19 30.67 -0.28
C ILE A 269 3.00 30.36 1.21
N VAL A 270 3.39 29.17 1.63
CA VAL A 270 3.48 28.81 3.06
C VAL A 270 4.91 29.02 3.52
N ILE A 271 5.10 29.80 4.58
CA ILE A 271 6.41 30.05 5.18
C ILE A 271 6.43 29.57 6.63
N PRO A 272 7.57 29.01 7.10
CA PRO A 272 7.75 28.72 8.52
C PRO A 272 7.92 30.03 9.31
N VAL A 273 7.44 30.05 10.55
CA VAL A 273 7.68 31.18 11.46
C VAL A 273 9.01 31.02 12.21
N ARG A 274 9.60 32.15 12.63
CA ARG A 274 10.73 32.16 13.58
C ARG A 274 10.20 32.26 14.99
N ASP A 275 10.87 31.55 15.90
CA ASP A 275 10.47 31.43 17.30
C ASP A 275 9.00 30.98 17.48
N PRO A 276 8.69 29.71 17.19
CA PRO A 276 7.31 29.24 17.25
C PRO A 276 6.69 29.23 18.66
N ASN A 277 7.50 29.26 19.73
CA ASN A 277 6.98 29.38 21.09
C ASN A 277 6.27 30.74 21.27
N HIS A 278 6.88 31.83 20.83
CA HIS A 278 6.26 33.16 20.90
C HIS A 278 5.19 33.35 19.81
N TYR A 279 5.25 32.60 18.69
CA TYR A 279 4.13 32.52 17.76
C TYR A 279 2.88 31.90 18.41
N PHE A 280 3.05 30.84 19.19
CA PHE A 280 1.98 30.23 19.98
C PHE A 280 1.43 31.21 21.02
N GLU A 281 2.30 31.93 21.74
CA GLU A 281 1.89 32.98 22.68
C GLU A 281 1.03 34.06 22.01
N ALA A 282 1.48 34.59 20.88
CA ALA A 282 0.73 35.57 20.12
C ALA A 282 -0.64 35.02 19.68
N ALA A 283 -0.69 33.75 19.27
CA ALA A 283 -1.94 33.08 18.88
C ALA A 283 -2.87 32.88 20.09
N PHE A 284 -2.31 32.55 21.26
CA PHE A 284 -3.06 32.42 22.50
C PHE A 284 -3.70 33.75 22.90
N ILE A 285 -2.93 34.85 22.91
CA ILE A 285 -3.44 36.20 23.19
C ILE A 285 -4.52 36.59 22.18
N HIS A 286 -4.29 36.32 20.89
CA HIS A 286 -5.28 36.59 19.83
C HIS A 286 -6.59 35.86 20.10
N ALA A 287 -6.53 34.55 20.40
CA ALA A 287 -7.71 33.74 20.72
C ALA A 287 -8.46 34.26 21.96
N MET A 288 -7.76 34.69 23.01
CA MET A 288 -8.40 35.30 24.18
C MET A 288 -9.19 36.55 23.78
N LYS A 289 -8.58 37.45 23.01
CA LYS A 289 -9.21 38.69 22.54
C LYS A 289 -10.40 38.44 21.62
N GLU A 290 -10.27 37.49 20.70
CA GLU A 290 -11.36 37.10 19.78
C GLU A 290 -12.57 36.55 20.55
N ARG A 291 -12.33 35.83 21.65
CA ARG A 291 -13.37 35.37 22.57
C ARG A 291 -13.81 36.44 23.59
N GLY A 292 -13.39 37.69 23.44
CA GLY A 292 -13.86 38.83 24.21
C GLY A 292 -13.26 38.98 25.61
N LEU A 293 -12.09 38.39 25.88
CA LEU A 293 -11.27 38.71 27.06
C LEU A 293 -10.43 39.96 26.78
N ILE A 294 -10.34 40.86 27.74
CA ILE A 294 -9.40 41.99 27.71
C ILE A 294 -8.05 41.46 28.21
N VAL A 295 -7.02 41.48 27.37
CA VAL A 295 -5.67 41.06 27.76
C VAL A 295 -4.76 42.28 27.87
N ILE A 296 -4.29 42.56 29.08
CA ILE A 296 -3.34 43.61 29.44
C ILE A 296 -2.02 42.92 29.74
N ASP A 297 -1.00 43.21 28.93
CA ASP A 297 0.37 42.78 29.19
C ASP A 297 0.94 43.59 30.37
N ASP A 298 1.28 42.91 31.45
CA ASP A 298 1.84 43.49 32.65
C ASP A 298 3.13 42.76 33.05
N PRO A 299 4.30 43.21 32.56
CA PRO A 299 5.59 42.62 32.91
C PRO A 299 5.90 42.62 34.41
N ALA A 300 5.24 43.48 35.20
CA ALA A 300 5.40 43.59 36.64
C ALA A 300 4.49 42.62 37.42
N ALA A 301 3.56 41.92 36.75
CA ALA A 301 2.73 40.92 37.37
C ALA A 301 3.60 39.82 38.03
N GLN A 302 3.32 39.54 39.30
CA GLN A 302 4.04 38.54 40.09
C GLN A 302 3.27 37.22 40.09
N SER A 303 4.01 36.11 40.15
CA SER A 303 3.44 34.79 40.43
C SER A 303 2.86 34.79 41.86
N GLY A 304 1.88 33.92 42.09
CA GLY A 304 1.12 33.84 43.33
C GLY A 304 0.58 32.43 43.58
N LEU A 305 -0.61 32.33 44.16
CA LEU A 305 -1.28 31.04 44.35
C LEU A 305 -1.66 30.44 43.00
N ASP A 306 -1.43 29.14 42.81
CA ASP A 306 -2.01 28.41 41.68
C ASP A 306 -3.53 28.38 41.85
N ILE A 307 -4.22 29.08 40.96
CA ILE A 307 -5.66 29.25 41.01
C ILE A 307 -6.35 28.24 40.09
N TYR A 308 -5.93 28.22 38.84
CA TYR A 308 -6.56 27.41 37.81
C TYR A 308 -5.50 26.78 36.91
N THR A 309 -5.66 25.48 36.70
CA THR A 309 -4.97 24.75 35.64
C THR A 309 -6.01 24.26 34.64
N PHE A 310 -5.84 24.64 33.38
CA PHE A 310 -6.60 24.10 32.26
C PHE A 310 -5.67 23.22 31.42
N GLU A 311 -6.15 22.06 31.00
CA GLU A 311 -5.41 21.13 30.17
C GLU A 311 -6.24 20.75 28.95
N TYR A 312 -5.59 20.73 27.79
CA TYR A 312 -6.14 20.16 26.57
C TYR A 312 -5.30 18.96 26.16
N ALA A 313 -5.97 17.82 26.01
CA ALA A 313 -5.35 16.61 25.48
C ALA A 313 -5.52 16.60 23.96
N GLY A 314 -4.37 16.58 23.26
CA GLY A 314 -4.29 16.70 21.82
C GLY A 314 -4.83 15.50 21.03
N THR A 315 -4.43 15.40 19.78
CA THR A 315 -4.90 14.31 18.90
C THR A 315 -4.22 12.97 19.24
N PRO A 316 -4.91 11.83 19.04
CA PRO A 316 -4.31 10.53 19.34
C PRO A 316 -3.13 10.21 18.40
N LEU A 317 -2.21 9.35 18.85
CA LEU A 317 -1.05 8.87 18.09
C LEU A 317 -1.37 8.48 16.63
N LEU A 318 -2.56 7.91 16.37
CA LEU A 318 -2.96 7.52 15.02
C LEU A 318 -3.04 8.72 14.04
N SER A 319 -3.38 9.92 14.52
CA SER A 319 -3.38 11.14 13.71
C SER A 319 -1.96 11.55 13.31
N PHE A 320 -1.00 11.46 14.24
CA PHE A 320 0.42 11.65 13.93
C PHE A 320 0.87 10.66 12.86
N LEU A 321 0.55 9.37 13.01
CA LEU A 321 0.94 8.34 12.04
C LEU A 321 0.37 8.64 10.64
N ASP A 322 -0.88 9.08 10.55
CA ASP A 322 -1.53 9.45 9.29
C ASP A 322 -0.79 10.61 8.60
N GLU A 323 -0.57 11.71 9.31
CA GLU A 323 0.12 12.89 8.78
C GLU A 323 1.58 12.60 8.38
N ILE A 324 2.28 11.83 9.21
CA ILE A 324 3.67 11.47 8.97
C ILE A 324 3.80 10.51 7.78
N ASN A 325 3.03 9.43 7.75
CA ASN A 325 3.26 8.36 6.77
C ASN A 325 2.51 8.60 5.45
N GLN A 326 1.32 9.22 5.45
CA GLN A 326 0.62 9.55 4.20
C GLN A 326 1.11 10.86 3.59
N ARG A 327 1.18 11.94 4.38
CA ARG A 327 1.47 13.31 3.89
C ARG A 327 2.93 13.72 4.08
N SER A 328 3.74 12.89 4.74
CA SER A 328 5.18 13.08 4.89
C SER A 328 5.57 14.32 5.70
N GLN A 329 4.76 14.70 6.69
CA GLN A 329 4.99 15.89 7.50
C GLN A 329 6.28 15.78 8.35
N ASN A 330 7.17 16.77 8.20
CA ASN A 330 8.48 16.78 8.88
C ASN A 330 8.37 17.21 10.34
N LEU A 331 7.65 18.31 10.61
CA LEU A 331 7.38 18.79 11.96
C LEU A 331 6.79 17.68 12.81
N HIS A 332 5.71 17.05 12.32
CA HIS A 332 5.04 15.94 13.00
C HIS A 332 5.97 14.77 13.32
N ALA A 333 6.89 14.42 12.42
CA ALA A 333 7.86 13.35 12.65
C ALA A 333 8.91 13.74 13.70
N GLU A 334 9.42 14.96 13.67
CA GLU A 334 10.38 15.48 14.66
C GLU A 334 9.76 15.65 16.05
N THR A 335 8.50 16.09 16.10
CA THR A 335 7.73 16.22 17.33
C THR A 335 7.45 14.85 17.92
N LEU A 336 6.96 13.89 17.11
CA LEU A 336 6.74 12.51 17.57
C LEU A 336 8.04 11.83 18.03
N PHE A 337 9.15 12.10 17.34
CA PHE A 337 10.48 11.61 17.71
C PHE A 337 10.90 12.09 19.10
N ARG A 338 10.61 13.36 19.43
CA ARG A 338 10.84 13.92 20.77
C ARG A 338 9.77 13.48 21.78
N ASN A 339 8.52 13.26 21.37
CA ASN A 339 7.45 12.82 22.28
C ASN A 339 7.75 11.43 22.84
N PHE A 340 8.09 10.43 22.00
CA PHE A 340 8.42 9.11 22.54
C PHE A 340 9.70 9.13 23.37
N ALA A 341 10.65 10.02 23.02
CA ALA A 341 11.88 10.22 23.79
C ALA A 341 11.57 10.80 25.18
N ALA A 342 10.71 11.82 25.26
CA ALA A 342 10.26 12.39 26.52
C ALA A 342 9.51 11.36 27.37
N ALA A 343 8.57 10.61 26.76
CA ALA A 343 7.83 9.57 27.45
C ALA A 343 8.73 8.46 28.02
N LYS A 344 9.87 8.17 27.36
CA LYS A 344 10.80 7.11 27.77
C LYS A 344 11.91 7.59 28.71
N TYR A 345 12.39 8.81 28.54
CA TYR A 345 13.62 9.33 29.17
C TYR A 345 13.42 10.65 29.93
N GLY A 346 12.18 11.14 30.05
CA GLY A 346 11.82 12.35 30.81
C GLY A 346 11.98 13.67 30.07
N VAL A 347 12.75 13.71 28.97
CA VAL A 347 12.93 14.92 28.15
C VAL A 347 13.04 14.58 26.66
N GLY A 348 12.34 15.36 25.83
CA GLY A 348 12.30 15.19 24.38
C GLY A 348 13.43 15.93 23.69
N ASN A 349 14.43 15.20 23.21
CA ASN A 349 15.53 15.77 22.42
C ASN A 349 16.06 14.76 21.40
N VAL A 350 16.91 15.23 20.50
CA VAL A 350 17.44 14.40 19.40
C VAL A 350 18.24 13.20 19.93
N GLU A 351 19.05 13.40 20.96
CA GLU A 351 19.91 12.34 21.52
C GLU A 351 19.09 11.23 22.19
N ASN A 352 18.07 11.60 22.98
CA ASN A 352 17.14 10.64 23.56
C ASN A 352 16.27 9.96 22.50
N GLY A 353 15.90 10.66 21.43
CA GLY A 353 15.21 10.07 20.29
C GLY A 353 16.06 9.00 19.60
N LYS A 354 17.34 9.30 19.30
CA LYS A 354 18.29 8.33 18.73
C LYS A 354 18.47 7.12 19.65
N LYS A 355 18.68 7.37 20.95
CA LYS A 355 18.79 6.31 21.97
C LYS A 355 17.54 5.43 22.03
N GLY A 356 16.35 6.04 21.94
CA GLY A 356 15.06 5.35 21.87
C GLY A 356 14.94 4.45 20.64
N VAL A 357 15.33 4.95 19.46
CA VAL A 357 15.37 4.14 18.23
C VAL A 357 16.37 3.00 18.35
N GLN A 358 17.59 3.23 18.85
CA GLN A 358 18.60 2.17 19.04
C GLN A 358 18.09 1.07 19.98
N THR A 359 17.50 1.45 21.10
CA THR A 359 16.89 0.50 22.07
C THR A 359 15.75 -0.29 21.43
N PHE A 360 14.92 0.37 20.63
CA PHE A 360 13.82 -0.27 19.91
C PHE A 360 14.31 -1.26 18.85
N LEU A 361 15.32 -0.88 18.07
CA LEU A 361 15.92 -1.75 17.04
C LEU A 361 16.54 -3.00 17.67
N GLN A 362 17.26 -2.84 18.79
CA GLN A 362 17.81 -3.96 19.56
C GLN A 362 16.70 -4.90 20.08
N LYS A 363 15.60 -4.33 20.62
CA LYS A 363 14.41 -5.10 21.03
C LYS A 363 13.80 -5.88 19.86
N MET A 364 13.86 -5.34 18.65
CA MET A 364 13.39 -6.00 17.42
C MET A 364 14.41 -6.98 16.82
N GLU A 365 15.56 -7.20 17.49
CA GLU A 365 16.69 -8.03 17.02
C GLU A 365 17.27 -7.52 15.69
N LEU A 366 17.35 -6.20 15.54
CA LEU A 366 17.94 -5.52 14.40
C LEU A 366 19.25 -4.83 14.82
N SER A 367 20.24 -4.87 13.93
CA SER A 367 21.49 -4.13 14.07
C SER A 367 21.20 -2.64 14.08
N ALA A 368 21.48 -1.96 15.20
CA ALA A 368 21.25 -0.52 15.33
C ALA A 368 22.25 0.28 14.47
N GLU A 369 23.43 -0.30 14.22
CA GLU A 369 24.51 0.23 13.40
C GLU A 369 24.12 0.33 11.92
N ASP A 370 23.09 -0.41 11.49
CA ASP A 370 22.54 -0.32 10.14
C ASP A 370 21.63 0.91 9.96
N PHE A 371 21.35 1.67 11.03
CA PHE A 371 20.53 2.87 11.03
C PHE A 371 21.31 4.04 11.64
N ILE A 372 21.84 4.92 10.80
CA ILE A 372 22.53 6.14 11.23
C ILE A 372 21.52 7.28 11.19
N LEU A 373 21.04 7.68 12.37
CA LEU A 373 20.07 8.76 12.53
C LEU A 373 20.75 10.05 12.99
N TYR A 374 20.30 11.16 12.43
CA TYR A 374 20.62 12.53 12.84
C TYR A 374 19.36 13.34 13.18
N ASP A 375 18.21 12.88 12.71
CA ASP A 375 16.88 13.44 12.95
C ASP A 375 15.80 12.35 12.80
N GLY A 376 14.56 12.65 13.16
CA GLY A 376 13.42 11.73 13.08
C GLY A 376 12.65 11.79 11.74
N CYS A 377 12.77 12.90 11.01
CA CYS A 377 12.02 13.12 9.78
C CYS A 377 12.76 12.70 8.50
N GLY A 378 14.08 12.52 8.54
CA GLY A 378 14.89 12.16 7.37
C GLY A 378 15.37 13.34 6.53
N LEU A 379 15.32 14.58 7.02
CA LEU A 379 15.71 15.78 6.27
C LEU A 379 17.25 15.99 6.26
N SER A 380 17.95 15.45 7.27
CA SER A 380 19.40 15.45 7.34
C SER A 380 19.99 14.59 6.22
N PRO A 381 20.87 15.17 5.37
CA PRO A 381 21.56 14.43 4.33
C PRO A 381 22.65 13.50 4.89
N LYS A 382 22.86 13.47 6.21
CA LYS A 382 23.80 12.55 6.89
C LYS A 382 23.13 11.26 7.36
N ASN A 383 21.79 11.21 7.39
CA ASN A 383 21.06 9.98 7.71
C ASN A 383 21.46 8.85 6.76
N ARG A 384 21.66 7.64 7.27
CA ARG A 384 21.93 6.46 6.44
C ARG A 384 21.16 5.25 6.95
N LEU A 385 20.70 4.41 6.02
CA LEU A 385 20.26 3.06 6.35
C LEU A 385 20.52 2.10 5.20
N LYS A 386 20.39 0.79 5.46
CA LYS A 386 20.52 -0.26 4.44
C LYS A 386 19.15 -0.73 3.96
N PRO A 387 18.91 -0.90 2.64
CA PRO A 387 17.67 -1.47 2.13
C PRO A 387 17.30 -2.83 2.75
N SER A 388 18.29 -3.69 3.01
CA SER A 388 18.09 -5.00 3.64
C SER A 388 17.56 -4.84 5.07
N SER A 389 18.11 -3.91 5.85
CA SER A 389 17.71 -3.64 7.23
C SER A 389 16.36 -2.93 7.30
N GLU A 390 16.05 -2.04 6.35
CA GLU A 390 14.72 -1.44 6.21
C GLU A 390 13.65 -2.52 5.96
N THR A 391 13.89 -3.45 5.03
CA THR A 391 12.93 -4.55 4.81
C THR A 391 12.81 -5.50 6.01
N LYS A 392 13.87 -5.70 6.81
CA LYS A 392 13.79 -6.46 8.06
C LYS A 392 12.95 -5.73 9.12
N LEU A 393 13.14 -4.43 9.28
CA LEU A 393 12.32 -3.58 10.16
C LEU A 393 10.84 -3.66 9.78
N LEU A 394 10.52 -3.40 8.51
CA LEU A 394 9.15 -3.45 8.02
C LEU A 394 8.54 -4.85 8.18
N ALA A 395 9.30 -5.93 7.99
CA ALA A 395 8.84 -7.30 8.22
C ALA A 395 8.58 -7.62 9.70
N LYS A 396 9.39 -7.08 10.62
CA LYS A 396 9.14 -7.16 12.08
C LYS A 396 7.90 -6.37 12.46
N MET A 397 7.73 -5.16 11.91
CA MET A 397 6.55 -4.31 12.16
C MET A 397 5.26 -4.92 11.63
N ALA A 398 5.28 -5.64 10.50
CA ALA A 398 4.09 -6.33 10.01
C ALA A 398 3.60 -7.44 10.97
N ARG A 399 4.49 -8.02 11.77
CA ARG A 399 4.18 -9.01 12.81
C ARG A 399 3.96 -8.43 14.19
N HIS A 400 4.22 -7.13 14.38
CA HIS A 400 4.02 -6.45 15.65
C HIS A 400 2.52 -6.46 16.04
N PRO A 401 2.14 -6.56 17.33
CA PRO A 401 0.74 -6.54 17.76
C PRO A 401 -0.06 -5.32 17.26
N ARG A 402 0.62 -4.20 17.01
CA ARG A 402 0.04 -2.96 16.44
C ARG A 402 0.36 -2.75 14.96
N GLY A 403 0.94 -3.74 14.28
CA GLY A 403 1.41 -3.65 12.89
C GLY A 403 0.34 -3.25 11.88
N LYS A 404 -0.92 -3.63 12.12
CA LYS A 404 -2.05 -3.22 11.27
C LYS A 404 -2.24 -1.70 11.22
N TYR A 405 -1.98 -0.97 12.31
CA TYR A 405 -2.09 0.50 12.34
C TYR A 405 -0.91 1.15 11.62
N TYR A 406 0.28 0.59 11.81
CA TYR A 406 1.49 1.01 11.11
C TYR A 406 1.32 0.92 9.59
N ILE A 407 0.97 -0.26 9.07
CA ILE A 407 0.77 -0.49 7.63
C ILE A 407 -0.35 0.39 7.07
N LYS A 408 -1.46 0.54 7.79
CA LYS A 408 -2.60 1.37 7.34
C LYS A 408 -2.28 2.86 7.27
N SER A 409 -1.33 3.34 8.07
CA SER A 409 -0.90 4.75 8.03
C SER A 409 -0.08 5.12 6.79
N PHE A 410 0.40 4.14 6.03
CA PHE A 410 1.21 4.40 4.83
C PHE A 410 0.35 4.90 3.68
N ALA A 411 0.95 5.70 2.79
CA ALA A 411 0.33 6.08 1.53
C ALA A 411 0.06 4.84 0.65
N SER A 412 -0.77 5.04 -0.37
CA SER A 412 -1.02 4.05 -1.43
C SER A 412 -1.19 4.78 -2.75
N PRO A 413 -1.26 4.08 -3.90
CA PRO A 413 -1.81 4.69 -5.09
C PRO A 413 -3.14 5.37 -4.75
N TRP A 414 -3.33 6.60 -5.25
CA TRP A 414 -4.50 7.45 -4.98
C TRP A 414 -4.63 8.06 -3.58
N VAL A 415 -3.69 7.81 -2.66
CA VAL A 415 -3.77 8.29 -1.27
C VAL A 415 -2.47 8.99 -0.84
N GLY A 416 -2.60 10.15 -0.20
CA GLY A 416 -1.46 10.91 0.34
C GLY A 416 -0.38 11.21 -0.71
N SER A 417 0.89 11.01 -0.35
CA SER A 417 2.04 11.19 -1.25
C SER A 417 2.05 10.22 -2.44
N GLY A 418 1.18 9.20 -2.45
CA GLY A 418 0.93 8.30 -3.57
C GLY A 418 -0.20 8.75 -4.51
N TYR A 419 -0.84 9.91 -4.28
CA TYR A 419 -2.03 10.34 -5.03
C TYR A 419 -1.86 10.27 -6.55
N LYS A 420 -0.69 10.63 -7.09
CA LYS A 420 -0.38 10.65 -8.53
C LYS A 420 0.43 9.44 -9.03
N ARG A 421 0.65 8.42 -8.20
CA ARG A 421 1.60 7.33 -8.50
C ARG A 421 0.88 6.00 -8.77
N MET A 422 1.41 5.21 -9.70
CA MET A 422 0.97 3.84 -10.01
C MET A 422 -0.56 3.70 -10.15
N ARG A 423 -1.20 4.67 -10.80
CA ARG A 423 -2.66 4.76 -10.96
C ARG A 423 -3.19 3.71 -11.94
N GLU A 424 -2.34 3.27 -12.84
CA GLU A 424 -2.58 2.26 -13.86
C GLU A 424 -2.63 0.83 -13.32
N LEU A 425 -2.19 0.59 -12.09
CA LEU A 425 -2.20 -0.74 -11.49
C LEU A 425 -3.60 -1.16 -11.08
N GLU A 426 -4.10 -2.25 -11.65
CA GLU A 426 -5.32 -2.90 -11.21
C GLU A 426 -5.21 -3.29 -9.73
N TYR A 427 -6.16 -2.85 -8.90
CA TYR A 427 -6.14 -3.07 -7.45
C TYR A 427 -4.87 -2.55 -6.73
N GLY A 428 -4.16 -1.59 -7.33
CA GLY A 428 -2.95 -0.99 -6.76
C GLY A 428 -3.16 -0.34 -5.39
N TRP A 429 -4.41 0.00 -5.03
CA TRP A 429 -4.80 0.46 -3.69
C TRP A 429 -4.49 -0.55 -2.57
N ARG A 430 -4.12 -1.81 -2.87
CA ARG A 430 -3.63 -2.79 -1.88
C ARG A 430 -2.18 -2.54 -1.46
N ILE A 431 -1.40 -1.83 -2.28
CA ILE A 431 0.00 -1.49 -2.00
C ILE A 431 0.03 -0.41 -0.91
N ARG A 432 0.96 -0.52 0.03
CA ARG A 432 1.18 0.47 1.09
C ARG A 432 2.64 0.88 1.10
N PHE A 433 2.94 2.17 0.97
CA PHE A 433 4.32 2.65 0.89
C PHE A 433 4.55 4.01 1.55
N LYS A 434 5.81 4.23 1.95
CA LYS A 434 6.35 5.53 2.34
C LYS A 434 7.29 6.03 1.26
N THR A 435 7.09 7.29 0.87
CA THR A 435 7.95 8.01 -0.07
C THR A 435 9.12 8.72 0.63
N GLY A 436 10.24 8.87 -0.06
CA GLY A 436 11.39 9.64 0.37
C GLY A 436 11.92 10.52 -0.76
N PHE A 437 12.18 11.79 -0.47
CA PHE A 437 12.85 12.71 -1.39
C PHE A 437 13.61 13.78 -0.61
N ILE A 438 14.93 13.92 -0.84
CA ILE A 438 15.74 15.10 -0.50
C ILE A 438 16.89 15.28 -1.52
N ASN A 439 16.84 16.30 -2.37
CA ASN A 439 17.82 16.52 -3.46
C ASN A 439 18.02 15.22 -4.28
N GLU A 440 19.27 14.79 -4.47
CA GLU A 440 19.70 13.59 -5.20
C GLU A 440 19.38 12.23 -4.51
N ALA A 441 18.43 12.18 -3.57
CA ALA A 441 18.05 10.97 -2.86
C ALA A 441 16.54 10.74 -2.93
N HIS A 442 16.16 9.58 -3.48
CA HIS A 442 14.79 9.14 -3.66
C HIS A 442 14.58 7.77 -3.01
N GLY A 443 13.41 7.54 -2.42
CA GLY A 443 13.08 6.27 -1.78
C GLY A 443 11.61 5.90 -1.92
N LEU A 444 11.35 4.60 -2.03
CA LEU A 444 10.03 4.02 -1.96
C LEU A 444 10.09 2.68 -1.21
N VAL A 445 9.46 2.63 -0.04
CA VAL A 445 9.55 1.47 0.86
C VAL A 445 8.17 1.08 1.39
N GLY A 446 7.91 -0.20 1.60
CA GLY A 446 6.62 -0.65 2.14
C GLY A 446 6.26 -2.10 1.81
N TYR A 447 4.97 -2.31 1.58
CA TYR A 447 4.31 -3.61 1.52
C TYR A 447 3.50 -3.78 0.23
N MET A 448 3.59 -4.96 -0.36
CA MET A 448 2.89 -5.34 -1.57
C MET A 448 2.29 -6.75 -1.41
N PRO A 449 0.98 -6.87 -1.16
CA PRO A 449 0.30 -8.17 -1.16
C PRO A 449 0.43 -8.85 -2.52
N THR A 450 0.59 -10.17 -2.52
CA THR A 450 0.68 -11.00 -3.73
C THR A 450 -0.58 -11.83 -3.90
N ILE A 451 -0.75 -12.44 -5.08
CA ILE A 451 -1.90 -13.33 -5.33
C ILE A 451 -1.79 -14.66 -4.56
N ASP A 452 -0.58 -15.11 -4.24
CA ASP A 452 -0.37 -16.37 -3.51
C ASP A 452 -0.64 -16.31 -2.01
N GLY A 453 -1.02 -15.14 -1.48
CA GLY A 453 -1.29 -14.92 -0.07
C GLY A 453 -0.07 -14.51 0.75
N ASP A 454 1.09 -14.31 0.12
CA ASP A 454 2.23 -13.63 0.74
C ASP A 454 2.03 -12.09 0.74
N THR A 455 2.97 -11.39 1.36
CA THR A 455 3.16 -9.95 1.24
C THR A 455 4.64 -9.69 1.06
N LEU A 456 5.01 -9.03 -0.03
CA LEU A 456 6.37 -8.61 -0.24
C LEU A 456 6.64 -7.33 0.55
N VAL A 457 7.76 -7.33 1.27
CA VAL A 457 8.32 -6.15 1.91
C VAL A 457 9.44 -5.64 1.00
N ILE A 458 9.29 -4.40 0.52
CA ILE A 458 10.14 -3.84 -0.52
C ILE A 458 10.77 -2.56 0.00
N ALA A 459 12.08 -2.40 -0.22
CA ALA A 459 12.76 -1.12 -0.06
C ALA A 459 13.57 -0.82 -1.30
N SER A 460 13.25 0.27 -2.00
CA SER A 460 14.00 0.75 -3.16
C SER A 460 14.49 2.19 -2.96
N TYR A 461 15.75 2.43 -3.31
CA TYR A 461 16.44 3.70 -3.13
C TYR A 461 17.22 4.07 -4.39
N LEU A 462 17.17 5.35 -4.74
CA LEU A 462 17.95 5.92 -5.83
C LEU A 462 18.67 7.18 -5.32
N ASN A 463 19.99 7.08 -5.17
CA ASN A 463 20.84 8.15 -4.67
C ASN A 463 21.83 8.61 -5.74
N ARG A 464 22.50 9.74 -5.51
CA ARG A 464 23.52 10.28 -6.44
C ARG A 464 22.96 10.47 -7.85
N THR A 465 21.71 10.91 -7.95
CA THR A 465 20.99 11.03 -9.23
C THR A 465 21.53 12.16 -10.12
N GLY A 466 22.42 13.00 -9.58
CA GLY A 466 23.07 14.09 -10.30
C GLY A 466 22.05 15.04 -10.93
N LYS A 467 22.12 15.20 -12.25
CA LYS A 467 21.22 16.08 -13.02
C LYS A 467 19.94 15.39 -13.51
N THR A 468 19.74 14.11 -13.17
CA THR A 468 18.53 13.37 -13.56
C THR A 468 17.30 14.03 -12.92
N PRO A 469 16.26 14.40 -13.68
CA PRO A 469 15.07 15.06 -13.13
C PRO A 469 14.37 14.22 -12.06
N ASP A 470 13.86 14.86 -11.00
CA ASP A 470 13.18 14.18 -9.89
C ASP A 470 11.92 13.40 -10.34
N ASN A 471 11.22 13.89 -11.36
CA ASN A 471 10.09 13.17 -11.97
C ASN A 471 10.53 11.85 -12.60
N THR A 472 11.68 11.86 -13.30
CA THR A 472 12.28 10.65 -13.88
C THR A 472 12.69 9.69 -12.79
N CYS A 473 13.37 10.16 -11.74
CA CYS A 473 13.78 9.33 -10.60
C CYS A 473 12.58 8.66 -9.91
N ARG A 474 11.49 9.42 -9.69
CA ARG A 474 10.23 8.86 -9.16
C ARG A 474 9.60 7.83 -10.09
N GLY A 475 9.58 8.11 -11.39
CA GLY A 475 9.06 7.22 -12.42
C GLY A 475 9.83 5.89 -12.52
N ILE A 476 11.15 5.91 -12.32
CA ILE A 476 11.98 4.71 -12.23
C ILE A 476 11.54 3.83 -11.05
N LEU A 477 11.42 4.41 -9.85
CA LEU A 477 10.97 3.66 -8.67
C LEU A 477 9.54 3.13 -8.83
N ASP A 478 8.63 3.91 -9.44
CA ASP A 478 7.27 3.47 -9.76
C ASP A 478 7.27 2.31 -10.76
N SER A 479 8.09 2.38 -11.80
CA SER A 479 8.19 1.32 -12.81
C SER A 479 8.70 0.01 -12.22
N ILE A 480 9.67 0.08 -11.29
CA ILE A 480 10.18 -1.09 -10.55
C ILE A 480 9.09 -1.67 -9.64
N TRP A 481 8.32 -0.85 -8.93
CA TRP A 481 7.21 -1.36 -8.12
C TRP A 481 6.09 -1.93 -8.98
N SER A 482 5.77 -1.30 -10.11
CA SER A 482 4.77 -1.79 -11.07
C SER A 482 5.18 -3.13 -11.71
N SER A 483 6.47 -3.36 -12.03
CA SER A 483 6.92 -4.70 -12.47
C SER A 483 6.69 -5.75 -11.41
N ILE A 484 7.14 -5.48 -10.18
CA ILE A 484 7.01 -6.43 -9.07
C ILE A 484 5.52 -6.76 -8.85
N TYR A 485 4.66 -5.75 -8.90
CA TYR A 485 3.21 -5.94 -8.74
C TYR A 485 2.63 -6.83 -9.84
N ARG A 486 2.92 -6.52 -11.11
CA ARG A 486 2.41 -7.29 -12.25
C ARG A 486 2.93 -8.73 -12.24
N ALA A 487 4.19 -8.94 -11.87
CA ALA A 487 4.78 -10.27 -11.72
C ALA A 487 4.04 -11.09 -10.65
N THR A 488 3.79 -10.48 -9.49
CA THR A 488 3.33 -11.17 -8.27
C THR A 488 1.80 -11.25 -8.13
N ASN A 489 1.06 -10.48 -8.94
CA ASN A 489 -0.40 -10.45 -8.94
C ASN A 489 -1.00 -10.81 -10.31
N ASN A 490 -0.20 -11.42 -11.20
CA ASN A 490 -0.71 -11.92 -12.47
C ASN A 490 -1.80 -12.98 -12.25
N GLY A 491 -2.96 -12.80 -12.87
CA GLY A 491 -4.15 -13.66 -12.67
C GLY A 491 -5.05 -13.26 -11.48
N TYR A 492 -4.79 -12.12 -10.82
CA TYR A 492 -5.63 -11.70 -9.68
C TYR A 492 -7.07 -11.37 -10.10
N ALA A 493 -7.26 -10.81 -11.30
CA ALA A 493 -8.58 -10.62 -11.90
C ALA A 493 -9.34 -11.95 -12.04
N SER A 494 -8.66 -13.01 -12.50
CA SER A 494 -9.22 -14.36 -12.59
C SER A 494 -9.63 -14.91 -11.22
N LEU A 495 -8.81 -14.68 -10.19
CA LEU A 495 -9.17 -15.09 -8.83
C LEU A 495 -10.41 -14.34 -8.32
N LEU A 496 -10.53 -13.05 -8.59
CA LEU A 496 -11.74 -12.28 -8.24
C LEU A 496 -12.96 -12.78 -9.01
N GLU A 497 -12.80 -13.16 -10.28
CA GLU A 497 -13.88 -13.75 -11.05
C GLU A 497 -14.34 -15.08 -10.45
N MET A 498 -13.40 -15.96 -10.04
CA MET A 498 -13.75 -17.16 -9.30
C MET A 498 -14.51 -16.87 -8.00
N LYS A 499 -14.13 -15.83 -7.25
CA LYS A 499 -14.86 -15.42 -6.03
C LYS A 499 -16.28 -14.98 -6.36
N LYS A 500 -16.48 -14.21 -7.42
CA LYS A 500 -17.83 -13.81 -7.88
C LYS A 500 -18.67 -15.02 -8.27
N LEU A 501 -18.09 -15.95 -9.02
CA LEU A 501 -18.76 -17.20 -9.40
C LEU A 501 -19.16 -17.99 -8.15
N TYR A 502 -18.26 -18.13 -7.18
CA TYR A 502 -18.54 -18.82 -5.91
C TYR A 502 -19.78 -18.25 -5.21
N ILE A 503 -19.86 -16.92 -5.07
CA ILE A 503 -21.00 -16.23 -4.45
C ILE A 503 -22.30 -16.52 -5.22
N GLN A 504 -22.27 -16.58 -6.55
CA GLN A 504 -23.46 -16.96 -7.34
C GLN A 504 -23.94 -18.39 -7.07
N GLY A 505 -23.04 -19.28 -6.64
CA GLY A 505 -23.33 -20.68 -6.31
C GLY A 505 -23.43 -20.97 -4.82
N GLU A 506 -23.52 -19.96 -3.96
CA GLU A 506 -23.49 -20.13 -2.50
C GLU A 506 -24.69 -20.97 -1.99
N SER A 507 -25.85 -20.82 -2.62
CA SER A 507 -27.07 -21.58 -2.28
C SER A 507 -27.07 -23.02 -2.82
N VAL A 508 -26.12 -23.39 -3.68
CA VAL A 508 -26.04 -24.73 -4.28
C VAL A 508 -25.35 -25.68 -3.30
N SER A 509 -26.09 -26.67 -2.82
CA SER A 509 -25.64 -27.66 -1.84
C SER A 509 -25.30 -29.02 -2.48
N GLY A 510 -24.33 -29.71 -1.89
CA GLY A 510 -23.84 -31.00 -2.37
C GLY A 510 -22.79 -30.86 -3.49
N LEU A 511 -21.76 -31.70 -3.44
CA LEU A 511 -20.61 -31.63 -4.36
C LEU A 511 -21.05 -31.76 -5.83
N GLU A 512 -21.87 -32.75 -6.16
CA GLU A 512 -22.31 -33.01 -7.53
C GLU A 512 -23.11 -31.84 -8.13
N ASN A 513 -24.04 -31.27 -7.36
CA ASN A 513 -24.81 -30.10 -7.80
C ASN A 513 -23.92 -28.88 -8.00
N ARG A 514 -22.94 -28.68 -7.11
CA ARG A 514 -21.96 -27.59 -7.23
C ARG A 514 -21.07 -27.77 -8.46
N LEU A 515 -20.57 -28.99 -8.71
CA LEU A 515 -19.79 -29.31 -9.90
C LEU A 515 -20.60 -29.03 -11.18
N ARG A 516 -21.87 -29.46 -11.22
CA ARG A 516 -22.77 -29.17 -12.35
C ARG A 516 -22.92 -27.66 -12.56
N PHE A 517 -23.29 -26.93 -11.50
CA PHE A 517 -23.48 -25.48 -11.54
C PHE A 517 -22.23 -24.74 -12.02
N PHE A 518 -21.06 -25.01 -11.43
CA PHE A 518 -19.83 -24.30 -11.79
C PHE A 518 -19.27 -24.72 -13.15
N SER A 519 -19.40 -26.01 -13.53
CA SER A 519 -18.96 -26.48 -14.86
C SER A 519 -19.64 -25.71 -15.99
N GLU A 520 -20.92 -25.35 -15.82
CA GLU A 520 -21.72 -24.61 -16.78
C GLU A 520 -21.26 -23.16 -16.94
N LYS A 521 -20.76 -22.53 -15.86
CA LYS A 521 -20.29 -21.12 -15.89
C LYS A 521 -19.07 -20.87 -16.76
N PHE A 522 -18.38 -21.93 -17.19
CA PHE A 522 -17.23 -21.84 -18.08
C PHE A 522 -17.57 -22.22 -19.53
N LEU A 523 -18.82 -22.53 -19.87
CA LEU A 523 -19.21 -22.74 -21.27
C LEU A 523 -18.79 -21.54 -22.13
N ASP A 524 -18.37 -21.83 -23.36
CA ASP A 524 -17.83 -20.90 -24.35
C ASP A 524 -16.49 -20.23 -23.99
N LYS A 525 -15.89 -20.55 -22.84
CA LYS A 525 -14.53 -20.05 -22.53
C LYS A 525 -13.51 -20.60 -23.54
N PRO A 526 -12.65 -19.77 -24.13
CA PRO A 526 -11.64 -20.20 -25.08
C PRO A 526 -10.73 -21.30 -24.55
N TYR A 527 -10.25 -22.15 -25.46
CA TYR A 527 -9.23 -23.14 -25.15
C TYR A 527 -7.83 -22.53 -25.28
N LEU A 528 -6.97 -22.76 -24.30
CA LEU A 528 -5.54 -22.45 -24.37
C LEU A 528 -4.76 -23.55 -23.66
N LEU A 529 -3.77 -24.13 -24.34
CA LEU A 529 -2.94 -25.19 -23.75
C LEU A 529 -2.00 -24.63 -22.67
N GLY A 530 -2.09 -25.19 -21.46
CA GLY A 530 -1.26 -24.80 -20.33
C GLY A 530 -1.40 -23.32 -19.95
N PRO A 531 -2.61 -22.83 -19.61
CA PRO A 531 -2.86 -21.42 -19.34
C PRO A 531 -2.32 -20.98 -17.96
N THR A 532 -2.02 -21.93 -17.08
CA THR A 532 -1.53 -21.69 -15.72
C THR A 532 -0.18 -22.33 -15.43
N GLY A 533 0.59 -21.72 -14.53
CA GLY A 533 1.91 -22.19 -14.07
C GLY A 533 2.04 -22.04 -12.56
N GLU A 534 3.28 -21.81 -12.11
CA GLU A 534 3.74 -21.81 -10.72
C GLU A 534 4.00 -20.39 -10.17
N GLY A 535 3.63 -19.36 -10.92
CA GLY A 535 3.77 -17.97 -10.52
C GLY A 535 5.21 -17.44 -10.57
N TYR A 536 5.44 -16.31 -9.89
CA TYR A 536 6.64 -15.48 -10.08
C TYR A 536 7.93 -16.01 -9.44
N LEU A 537 7.84 -17.01 -8.55
CA LEU A 537 9.00 -17.59 -7.88
C LEU A 537 9.61 -18.77 -8.65
N ASP A 538 8.89 -19.33 -9.63
CA ASP A 538 9.32 -20.50 -10.39
C ASP A 538 9.96 -20.09 -11.71
N THR A 539 11.11 -20.70 -12.03
CA THR A 539 11.88 -20.40 -13.24
C THR A 539 11.55 -21.33 -14.42
N ILE A 540 10.70 -22.34 -14.22
CA ILE A 540 10.39 -23.38 -15.20
C ILE A 540 9.08 -23.06 -15.93
N ASP A 541 8.02 -22.73 -15.22
CA ASP A 541 6.73 -22.32 -15.81
C ASP A 541 6.09 -21.22 -14.97
N SER A 542 6.37 -19.99 -15.38
CA SER A 542 6.11 -18.81 -14.58
C SER A 542 4.72 -18.20 -14.82
N LYS A 543 3.86 -18.86 -15.61
CA LYS A 543 2.50 -18.43 -15.96
C LYS A 543 1.60 -18.15 -14.73
N PRO A 544 0.47 -17.45 -14.91
CA PRO A 544 -0.46 -17.16 -13.82
C PRO A 544 -0.84 -18.40 -13.01
N MET A 545 -1.04 -18.22 -11.70
CA MET A 545 -1.50 -19.32 -10.83
C MET A 545 -3.01 -19.57 -10.95
N VAL A 546 -3.76 -18.59 -11.46
CA VAL A 546 -5.19 -18.68 -11.75
C VAL A 546 -5.46 -18.01 -13.09
N TYR A 547 -6.21 -18.66 -13.98
CA TYR A 547 -6.57 -18.08 -15.27
C TYR A 547 -7.94 -18.57 -15.72
N THR A 548 -8.89 -17.65 -15.83
CA THR A 548 -10.29 -17.96 -16.18
C THR A 548 -10.69 -17.46 -17.56
N ASP A 549 -9.80 -16.77 -18.27
CA ASP A 549 -10.06 -16.22 -19.61
C ASP A 549 -9.96 -17.31 -20.68
N SER A 550 -9.18 -18.36 -20.42
CA SER A 550 -9.11 -19.54 -21.25
C SER A 550 -8.67 -20.74 -20.42
N LEU A 551 -9.01 -21.94 -20.86
CA LEU A 551 -8.78 -23.18 -20.12
C LEU A 551 -8.22 -24.26 -21.04
N ASP A 552 -7.45 -25.18 -20.46
CA ASP A 552 -7.29 -26.52 -21.03
C ASP A 552 -8.15 -27.51 -20.25
N CYS A 553 -8.15 -28.78 -20.69
CA CYS A 553 -9.01 -29.80 -20.10
C CYS A 553 -8.75 -30.05 -18.62
N VAL A 554 -7.49 -29.95 -18.17
CA VAL A 554 -7.12 -30.19 -16.78
C VAL A 554 -7.46 -28.97 -15.92
N THR A 555 -7.02 -27.79 -16.33
CA THR A 555 -7.29 -26.54 -15.62
C THR A 555 -8.79 -26.28 -15.52
N TYR A 556 -9.59 -26.62 -16.52
CA TYR A 556 -11.05 -26.55 -16.42
C TYR A 556 -11.61 -27.36 -15.24
N LEU A 557 -11.21 -28.63 -15.12
CA LEU A 557 -11.62 -29.50 -14.01
C LEU A 557 -11.13 -28.96 -12.67
N GLU A 558 -9.88 -28.49 -12.61
CA GLU A 558 -9.27 -27.95 -11.39
C GLU A 558 -10.01 -26.71 -10.87
N HIS A 559 -10.36 -25.76 -11.76
CA HIS A 559 -11.08 -24.54 -11.38
C HIS A 559 -12.51 -24.85 -10.91
N VAL A 560 -13.24 -25.71 -11.64
CA VAL A 560 -14.60 -26.12 -11.28
C VAL A 560 -14.61 -26.88 -9.96
N LEU A 561 -13.67 -27.83 -9.77
CA LEU A 561 -13.56 -28.57 -8.52
C LEU A 561 -13.19 -27.65 -7.36
N ALA A 562 -12.27 -26.70 -7.55
CA ALA A 562 -11.91 -25.73 -6.52
C ALA A 562 -13.13 -24.90 -6.07
N LEU A 563 -13.96 -24.42 -7.00
CA LEU A 563 -15.20 -23.70 -6.68
C LEU A 563 -16.20 -24.58 -5.94
N ALA A 564 -16.36 -25.83 -6.38
CA ALA A 564 -17.31 -26.76 -5.79
C ALA A 564 -16.90 -27.20 -4.37
N LYS A 565 -15.60 -27.36 -4.12
CA LYS A 565 -15.04 -27.85 -2.86
C LYS A 565 -14.78 -26.80 -1.79
N SER A 566 -14.63 -25.54 -2.18
CA SER A 566 -14.17 -24.52 -1.23
C SER A 566 -15.24 -24.22 -0.18
N PRO A 567 -14.86 -24.12 1.12
CA PRO A 567 -15.80 -23.82 2.20
C PRO A 567 -16.31 -22.38 2.16
N ASP A 568 -15.55 -21.47 1.56
CA ASP A 568 -15.88 -20.06 1.36
C ASP A 568 -15.09 -19.50 0.15
N GLU A 569 -15.40 -18.27 -0.26
CA GLU A 569 -14.77 -17.61 -1.40
C GLU A 569 -13.28 -17.26 -1.17
N ASN A 570 -12.84 -17.14 0.09
CA ASN A 570 -11.45 -16.85 0.42
C ASN A 570 -10.58 -18.12 0.41
N ALA A 571 -11.19 -19.29 0.56
CA ALA A 571 -10.50 -20.59 0.50
C ALA A 571 -10.23 -21.08 -0.93
N ILE A 572 -10.86 -20.51 -1.97
CA ILE A 572 -10.76 -20.96 -3.37
C ILE A 572 -9.32 -21.20 -3.81
N PHE A 573 -8.45 -20.22 -3.63
CA PHE A 573 -7.08 -20.31 -4.08
C PHE A 573 -6.29 -21.40 -3.35
N LYS A 574 -6.49 -21.52 -2.03
CA LYS A 574 -5.87 -22.58 -1.22
C LYS A 574 -6.39 -23.97 -1.60
N THR A 575 -7.68 -24.10 -1.93
CA THR A 575 -8.25 -25.36 -2.44
C THR A 575 -7.64 -25.72 -3.79
N LEU A 576 -7.54 -24.75 -4.70
CA LEU A 576 -6.92 -24.94 -6.02
C LEU A 576 -5.46 -25.39 -5.90
N GLN A 577 -4.69 -24.82 -4.98
CA GLN A 577 -3.31 -25.26 -4.71
C GLN A 577 -3.25 -26.74 -4.31
N LYS A 578 -4.11 -27.18 -3.38
CA LYS A 578 -4.14 -28.58 -2.94
C LYS A 578 -4.54 -29.53 -4.08
N ILE A 579 -5.43 -29.10 -4.96
CA ILE A 579 -5.81 -29.86 -6.15
C ILE A 579 -4.62 -30.00 -7.09
N ARG A 580 -3.86 -28.92 -7.34
CA ARG A 580 -2.79 -28.86 -8.36
C ARG A 580 -1.44 -29.37 -7.91
N TYR A 581 -1.12 -29.26 -6.62
CA TYR A 581 0.22 -29.51 -6.08
C TYR A 581 0.17 -30.52 -4.94
N LEU A 582 1.17 -31.40 -4.89
CA LEU A 582 1.44 -32.27 -3.75
C LEU A 582 1.54 -31.43 -2.48
N ASN A 583 0.72 -31.76 -1.47
CA ASN A 583 0.56 -31.02 -0.20
C ASN A 583 0.13 -29.55 -0.34
N GLY A 584 -0.21 -29.07 -1.54
CA GLY A 584 -0.47 -27.65 -1.82
C GLY A 584 0.81 -26.80 -2.00
N ASP A 585 2.00 -27.41 -2.04
CA ASP A 585 3.27 -26.70 -2.15
C ASP A 585 3.56 -26.29 -3.60
N ILE A 586 3.37 -25.01 -3.93
CA ILE A 586 3.57 -24.47 -5.29
C ILE A 586 5.05 -24.62 -5.69
N ALA A 587 5.31 -25.56 -6.60
CA ALA A 587 6.58 -25.72 -7.31
C ALA A 587 6.38 -26.66 -8.50
N TYR A 588 7.13 -26.47 -9.57
CA TYR A 588 6.98 -27.34 -10.75
C TYR A 588 7.23 -28.82 -10.41
N LYS A 589 8.19 -29.10 -9.52
CA LYS A 589 8.49 -30.47 -9.04
C LYS A 589 7.34 -31.11 -8.24
N ASN A 590 6.49 -30.30 -7.63
CA ASN A 590 5.37 -30.73 -6.78
C ASN A 590 4.03 -30.71 -7.53
N ARG A 591 3.99 -30.16 -8.75
CA ARG A 591 2.78 -30.17 -9.59
C ARG A 591 2.40 -31.61 -9.94
N LYS A 592 1.10 -31.88 -9.93
CA LYS A 592 0.52 -33.11 -10.44
C LYS A 592 0.52 -33.05 -11.97
N HIS A 593 1.44 -33.77 -12.59
CA HIS A 593 1.69 -33.71 -14.05
C HIS A 593 0.97 -34.84 -14.81
N TYR A 594 0.71 -35.95 -14.15
CA TYR A 594 0.04 -37.13 -14.72
C TYR A 594 -1.32 -37.30 -14.06
N PHE A 595 -2.39 -37.33 -14.85
CA PHE A 595 -3.73 -37.23 -14.30
C PHE A 595 -4.15 -38.48 -13.53
N VAL A 596 -3.87 -39.67 -14.04
CA VAL A 596 -4.20 -40.92 -13.35
C VAL A 596 -3.23 -41.19 -12.22
N LEU A 597 -1.92 -41.01 -12.46
CA LEU A 597 -0.91 -41.28 -11.44
C LEU A 597 -0.96 -40.27 -10.27
N ASP A 598 -0.92 -38.98 -10.57
CA ASP A 598 -0.76 -37.92 -9.56
C ASP A 598 -2.12 -37.37 -9.10
N TRP A 599 -3.09 -37.20 -10.01
CA TRP A 599 -4.35 -36.52 -9.69
C TRP A 599 -5.41 -37.47 -9.10
N ILE A 600 -5.70 -38.58 -9.78
CA ILE A 600 -6.62 -39.64 -9.29
C ILE A 600 -5.92 -40.58 -8.31
N GLY A 601 -4.65 -40.95 -8.57
CA GLY A 601 -3.93 -41.99 -7.85
C GLY A 601 -3.70 -41.70 -6.36
N GLU A 602 -3.74 -40.43 -5.95
CA GLU A 602 -3.71 -40.03 -4.54
C GLU A 602 -5.01 -40.39 -3.78
N GLY A 603 -6.14 -40.51 -4.50
CA GLY A 603 -7.44 -40.78 -3.89
C GLY A 603 -7.98 -39.63 -3.03
N THR A 604 -7.44 -38.42 -3.16
CA THR A 604 -7.84 -37.25 -2.34
C THR A 604 -9.02 -36.49 -2.95
N PHE A 605 -8.99 -36.26 -4.26
CA PHE A 605 -9.95 -35.38 -4.97
C PHE A 605 -10.79 -36.11 -6.01
N ALA A 606 -10.33 -37.29 -6.42
CA ALA A 606 -11.02 -38.13 -7.37
C ALA A 606 -10.66 -39.60 -7.14
N ARG A 607 -11.56 -40.48 -7.53
CA ARG A 607 -11.35 -41.92 -7.50
C ARG A 607 -11.92 -42.56 -8.75
N GLN A 608 -11.17 -43.49 -9.33
CA GLN A 608 -11.62 -44.24 -10.48
C GLN A 608 -12.87 -45.08 -10.16
N ILE A 609 -13.82 -45.14 -11.10
CA ILE A 609 -15.01 -45.97 -11.06
C ILE A 609 -14.79 -47.17 -12.00
N PRO A 610 -14.53 -48.39 -11.48
CA PRO A 610 -14.37 -49.57 -12.31
C PRO A 610 -15.63 -49.90 -13.12
N GLN A 611 -15.47 -50.34 -14.36
CA GLN A 611 -16.57 -50.84 -15.20
C GLN A 611 -16.50 -52.37 -15.38
N PRO A 612 -17.64 -53.06 -15.56
CA PRO A 612 -17.69 -54.52 -15.75
C PRO A 612 -16.84 -55.08 -16.89
N ASN A 613 -16.44 -54.24 -17.86
CA ASN A 613 -15.64 -54.62 -19.04
C ASN A 613 -14.33 -53.82 -19.15
N ASP A 614 -13.81 -53.34 -18.04
CA ASP A 614 -12.53 -52.62 -18.05
C ASP A 614 -11.39 -53.53 -18.52
N THR A 615 -10.57 -53.01 -19.42
CA THR A 615 -9.25 -53.54 -19.73
C THR A 615 -8.23 -52.96 -18.76
N LEU A 616 -7.34 -53.80 -18.23
CA LEU A 616 -6.21 -53.38 -17.40
C LEU A 616 -4.93 -53.34 -18.23
N VAL A 617 -4.25 -52.20 -18.25
CA VAL A 617 -2.88 -52.08 -18.75
C VAL A 617 -1.95 -51.56 -17.67
N ILE A 618 -0.76 -52.15 -17.59
CA ILE A 618 0.29 -51.72 -16.67
C ILE A 618 1.28 -50.85 -17.46
N ARG A 619 1.54 -49.63 -16.98
CA ARG A 619 2.50 -48.70 -17.61
C ARG A 619 3.53 -48.24 -16.61
N THR A 620 4.78 -48.12 -17.04
CA THR A 620 5.83 -47.45 -16.28
C THR A 620 5.91 -46.00 -16.72
N ILE A 621 5.62 -45.06 -15.82
CA ILE A 621 5.59 -43.62 -16.13
C ILE A 621 7.00 -43.04 -16.02
N PRO A 622 7.57 -42.47 -17.10
CA PRO A 622 8.98 -42.09 -17.16
C PRO A 622 9.27 -40.74 -16.49
N LYS A 623 8.96 -40.60 -15.20
CA LYS A 623 9.16 -39.37 -14.40
C LYS A 623 10.60 -38.89 -14.45
N LYS A 624 11.59 -39.79 -14.42
CA LYS A 624 13.01 -39.45 -14.55
C LYS A 624 13.30 -38.72 -15.87
N ALA A 625 12.82 -39.26 -16.99
CA ALA A 625 13.04 -38.65 -18.31
C ALA A 625 12.24 -37.35 -18.47
N PHE A 626 11.05 -37.27 -17.88
CA PHE A 626 10.20 -36.07 -17.88
C PHE A 626 10.87 -34.88 -17.17
N PHE A 627 11.45 -35.10 -15.98
CA PHE A 627 12.05 -34.04 -15.18
C PHE A 627 13.50 -33.68 -15.59
N LYS A 628 14.24 -34.60 -16.21
CA LYS A 628 15.63 -34.38 -16.68
C LYS A 628 15.83 -33.09 -17.49
N PRO A 629 15.05 -32.78 -18.55
CA PRO A 629 15.24 -31.56 -19.34
C PRO A 629 14.91 -30.27 -18.57
N LYS A 630 14.28 -30.38 -17.39
CA LYS A 630 13.96 -29.24 -16.50
C LYS A 630 14.99 -29.05 -15.39
N GLY A 631 16.07 -29.85 -15.38
CA GLY A 631 17.09 -29.81 -14.33
C GLY A 631 16.60 -30.32 -12.97
N ILE A 632 15.47 -31.04 -12.93
CA ILE A 632 14.91 -31.60 -11.69
C ILE A 632 15.30 -33.08 -11.58
N ALA A 633 15.87 -33.47 -10.45
CA ALA A 633 16.09 -34.88 -10.11
C ALA A 633 14.84 -35.47 -9.43
N TYR A 634 14.20 -36.46 -10.04
CA TYR A 634 13.00 -37.10 -9.48
C TYR A 634 13.29 -37.92 -8.19
N GLY A 635 14.48 -38.50 -8.08
CA GLY A 635 14.95 -39.18 -6.86
C GLY A 635 14.28 -40.52 -6.51
N LYS A 636 13.25 -40.96 -7.25
CA LYS A 636 12.56 -42.24 -7.06
C LYS A 636 12.62 -43.11 -8.33
N PRO A 637 12.39 -44.43 -8.25
CA PRO A 637 12.12 -45.26 -9.43
C PRO A 637 10.90 -44.75 -10.19
N ASP A 638 10.90 -44.94 -11.51
CA ASP A 638 9.74 -44.60 -12.35
C ASP A 638 8.54 -45.46 -11.90
N PRO A 639 7.41 -44.84 -11.50
CA PRO A 639 6.30 -45.57 -10.91
C PRO A 639 5.53 -46.36 -11.96
N GLN A 640 4.99 -47.51 -11.55
CA GLN A 640 4.02 -48.26 -12.33
C GLN A 640 2.60 -47.80 -12.00
N ILE A 641 1.77 -47.67 -13.03
CA ILE A 641 0.32 -47.45 -12.89
C ILE A 641 -0.46 -48.64 -13.42
N TYR A 642 -1.58 -48.92 -12.75
CA TYR A 642 -2.58 -49.91 -13.15
C TYR A 642 -3.74 -49.16 -13.80
N LEU A 643 -3.64 -48.92 -15.10
CA LEU A 643 -4.62 -48.14 -15.84
C LEU A 643 -5.75 -49.07 -16.28
N LYS A 644 -6.86 -49.07 -15.53
CA LYS A 644 -8.11 -49.70 -15.93
C LYS A 644 -8.90 -48.74 -16.81
N TYR A 645 -9.47 -49.20 -17.91
CA TYR A 645 -10.31 -48.35 -18.76
C TYR A 645 -11.30 -49.18 -19.58
N LEU A 646 -12.44 -48.58 -19.89
CA LEU A 646 -13.46 -49.16 -20.75
C LEU A 646 -13.01 -49.04 -22.21
N PRO A 647 -12.83 -50.16 -22.94
CA PRO A 647 -12.44 -50.14 -24.36
C PRO A 647 -13.38 -49.29 -25.21
N LEU A 648 -12.86 -48.69 -26.28
CA LEU A 648 -13.59 -47.70 -27.09
C LEU A 648 -14.93 -48.24 -27.63
N ASP A 649 -14.99 -49.48 -28.12
CA ASP A 649 -16.22 -50.11 -28.59
C ASP A 649 -17.27 -50.21 -27.48
N LYS A 650 -16.85 -50.59 -26.26
CA LYS A 650 -17.71 -50.66 -25.07
C LYS A 650 -18.10 -49.29 -24.54
N ALA A 651 -17.23 -48.30 -24.67
CA ALA A 651 -17.55 -46.91 -24.37
C ALA A 651 -18.63 -46.34 -25.31
N ILE A 652 -18.60 -46.71 -26.58
CA ILE A 652 -19.63 -46.36 -27.56
C ILE A 652 -20.95 -47.08 -27.27
N GLU A 653 -20.92 -48.35 -26.87
CA GLU A 653 -22.12 -49.07 -26.40
C GLU A 653 -22.74 -48.39 -25.17
N PHE A 654 -21.90 -47.98 -24.21
CA PHE A 654 -22.32 -47.23 -23.03
C PHE A 654 -22.98 -45.89 -23.39
N SER A 655 -22.40 -45.11 -24.31
CA SER A 655 -22.90 -43.78 -24.66
C SER A 655 -24.22 -43.78 -25.46
N LYS A 656 -24.62 -44.92 -26.02
CA LYS A 656 -25.91 -45.09 -26.72
C LYS A 656 -27.09 -45.22 -25.76
N GLN A 657 -26.85 -45.65 -24.52
CA GLN A 657 -27.90 -45.92 -23.54
C GLN A 657 -28.28 -44.63 -22.81
N GLU A 658 -29.58 -44.42 -22.60
CA GLU A 658 -30.06 -43.36 -21.72
C GLU A 658 -29.73 -43.68 -20.26
N TRP A 659 -29.27 -42.67 -19.52
CA TRP A 659 -28.93 -42.81 -18.11
C TRP A 659 -30.20 -43.06 -17.28
N GLN A 660 -30.28 -44.21 -16.62
CA GLN A 660 -31.43 -44.60 -15.80
C GLN A 660 -31.27 -44.24 -14.32
N GLY A 661 -30.05 -43.92 -13.89
CA GLY A 661 -29.76 -43.52 -12.52
C GLY A 661 -30.24 -42.10 -12.21
N GLU A 662 -30.06 -41.69 -10.95
CA GLU A 662 -30.25 -40.28 -10.57
C GLU A 662 -29.26 -39.37 -11.31
N SER A 663 -29.72 -38.18 -11.67
CA SER A 663 -28.92 -37.23 -12.45
C SER A 663 -27.65 -36.85 -11.69
N THR A 664 -26.49 -37.12 -12.28
CA THR A 664 -25.18 -36.95 -11.64
C THR A 664 -24.16 -36.35 -12.61
N ILE A 665 -23.00 -35.98 -12.09
CA ILE A 665 -21.85 -35.49 -12.85
C ILE A 665 -20.63 -36.30 -12.44
N ARG A 666 -19.95 -36.87 -13.43
CA ARG A 666 -18.73 -37.67 -13.23
C ARG A 666 -17.57 -37.07 -14.02
N GLY A 667 -16.38 -37.56 -13.76
CA GLY A 667 -15.21 -37.27 -14.57
C GLY A 667 -15.00 -38.34 -15.64
N ILE A 668 -14.48 -37.93 -16.79
CA ILE A 668 -14.08 -38.81 -17.89
C ILE A 668 -12.67 -38.46 -18.35
N GLY A 669 -11.83 -39.48 -18.55
CA GLY A 669 -10.47 -39.36 -19.08
C GLY A 669 -10.30 -40.20 -20.34
N PHE A 670 -9.67 -39.65 -21.36
CA PHE A 670 -9.40 -40.34 -22.63
C PHE A 670 -7.99 -40.91 -22.61
N VAL A 671 -7.91 -42.24 -22.59
CA VAL A 671 -6.65 -42.98 -22.43
C VAL A 671 -5.74 -42.69 -23.62
N SER A 672 -4.47 -42.40 -23.35
CA SER A 672 -3.47 -42.23 -24.40
C SER A 672 -3.00 -43.57 -24.93
N ARG A 673 -2.72 -43.68 -26.23
CA ARG A 673 -1.99 -44.83 -26.79
C ARG A 673 -0.50 -44.81 -26.47
N LEU A 674 0.07 -43.62 -26.22
CA LEU A 674 1.48 -43.48 -25.89
C LEU A 674 1.74 -44.04 -24.49
N GLN A 675 2.72 -44.92 -24.34
CA GLN A 675 3.02 -45.53 -23.03
C GLN A 675 3.54 -44.53 -21.99
N ILE A 676 4.04 -43.39 -22.45
CA ILE A 676 4.64 -42.34 -21.63
C ILE A 676 3.63 -41.33 -21.06
N ILE A 677 2.34 -41.44 -21.42
CA ILE A 677 1.23 -40.57 -20.99
C ILE A 677 0.08 -41.49 -20.54
N ASP A 678 -0.65 -41.13 -19.49
CA ASP A 678 -1.80 -41.91 -19.01
C ASP A 678 -3.08 -41.56 -19.78
N ILE A 679 -3.54 -40.31 -19.67
CA ILE A 679 -4.62 -39.74 -20.47
C ILE A 679 -4.12 -38.49 -21.19
N PHE A 680 -4.65 -38.23 -22.38
CA PHE A 680 -4.29 -37.02 -23.14
C PHE A 680 -5.39 -35.94 -23.11
N HIS A 681 -6.59 -36.29 -22.65
CA HIS A 681 -7.74 -35.39 -22.55
C HIS A 681 -8.67 -35.81 -21.41
N THR A 682 -9.40 -34.85 -20.84
CA THR A 682 -10.36 -35.10 -19.75
C THR A 682 -11.52 -34.10 -19.81
N GLY A 683 -12.62 -34.40 -19.11
CA GLY A 683 -13.80 -33.56 -19.05
C GLY A 683 -14.78 -34.02 -17.97
N PHE A 684 -15.93 -33.37 -17.94
CA PHE A 684 -17.08 -33.80 -17.17
C PHE A 684 -18.01 -34.68 -18.02
N LEU A 685 -18.47 -35.77 -17.44
CA LEU A 685 -19.52 -36.61 -17.99
C LEU A 685 -20.83 -36.25 -17.31
N ILE A 686 -21.71 -35.59 -18.05
CA ILE A 686 -23.04 -35.18 -17.60
C ILE A 686 -24.00 -36.34 -17.85
N LEU A 687 -24.59 -36.87 -16.77
CA LEU A 687 -25.53 -37.98 -16.80
C LEU A 687 -26.87 -37.49 -16.26
N GLU A 688 -27.85 -37.31 -17.14
CA GLU A 688 -29.20 -36.87 -16.77
C GLU A 688 -30.19 -38.01 -16.96
N LYS A 689 -31.05 -38.22 -15.96
CA LYS A 689 -32.05 -39.29 -15.99
C LYS A 689 -32.92 -39.21 -17.24
N GLY A 690 -32.97 -40.29 -18.01
CA GLY A 690 -33.71 -40.37 -19.27
C GLY A 690 -33.06 -39.66 -20.46
N LYS A 691 -31.77 -39.28 -20.36
CA LYS A 691 -31.02 -38.69 -21.49
C LYS A 691 -29.74 -39.46 -21.77
N LYS A 692 -29.24 -39.34 -22.99
CA LYS A 692 -27.92 -39.85 -23.37
C LYS A 692 -26.80 -39.07 -22.67
N PRO A 693 -25.65 -39.70 -22.38
CA PRO A 693 -24.51 -39.03 -21.76
C PRO A 693 -23.93 -37.89 -22.62
N VAL A 694 -23.59 -36.78 -21.97
CA VAL A 694 -22.97 -35.60 -22.59
C VAL A 694 -21.56 -35.42 -22.05
N LEU A 695 -20.59 -35.17 -22.93
CA LEU A 695 -19.24 -34.75 -22.57
C LEU A 695 -19.20 -33.22 -22.53
N ARG A 696 -18.82 -32.67 -21.38
CA ARG A 696 -18.51 -31.25 -21.21
C ARG A 696 -17.02 -31.07 -20.97
N ASP A 697 -16.30 -30.48 -21.92
CA ASP A 697 -14.84 -30.34 -21.85
C ASP A 697 -14.33 -29.03 -22.45
N ALA A 698 -13.14 -28.61 -22.03
CA ALA A 698 -12.36 -27.60 -22.71
C ALA A 698 -11.65 -28.26 -23.91
N SER A 699 -12.18 -28.04 -25.11
CA SER A 699 -11.77 -28.80 -26.29
C SER A 699 -10.78 -28.04 -27.16
N GLN A 700 -9.59 -28.62 -27.35
CA GLN A 700 -8.60 -28.09 -28.30
C GLN A 700 -9.13 -28.05 -29.73
N LYS A 701 -9.92 -29.07 -30.12
CA LYS A 701 -10.46 -29.21 -31.48
C LYS A 701 -11.43 -28.07 -31.83
N PHE A 702 -12.25 -27.66 -30.86
CA PHE A 702 -13.28 -26.64 -31.05
C PHE A 702 -12.87 -25.25 -30.51
N GLY A 703 -11.71 -25.16 -29.86
CA GLY A 703 -11.15 -23.90 -29.39
C GLY A 703 -11.87 -23.29 -28.19
N LYS A 704 -12.74 -24.04 -27.50
CA LYS A 704 -13.53 -23.56 -26.34
C LYS A 704 -14.05 -24.68 -25.45
N VAL A 705 -14.66 -24.31 -24.32
CA VAL A 705 -15.47 -25.19 -23.48
C VAL A 705 -16.87 -25.36 -24.09
N LEU A 706 -17.32 -26.60 -24.27
CA LEU A 706 -18.62 -26.90 -24.87
C LEU A 706 -19.14 -28.26 -24.44
N ASP A 707 -20.40 -28.52 -24.79
CA ASP A 707 -21.06 -29.81 -24.63
C ASP A 707 -21.06 -30.58 -25.95
N HIS A 708 -20.78 -31.88 -25.86
CA HIS A 708 -20.84 -32.86 -26.95
C HIS A 708 -21.77 -34.00 -26.59
N GLU A 709 -22.50 -34.53 -27.56
CA GLU A 709 -23.01 -35.89 -27.43
C GLU A 709 -21.82 -36.85 -27.32
N LEU A 710 -21.74 -37.60 -26.21
CA LEU A 710 -20.59 -38.48 -25.96
C LEU A 710 -20.45 -39.53 -27.06
N GLN A 711 -21.57 -40.01 -27.60
CA GLN A 711 -21.61 -40.97 -28.69
C GLN A 711 -20.85 -40.47 -29.91
N GLU A 712 -21.23 -39.32 -30.47
CA GLU A 712 -20.60 -38.74 -31.66
C GLU A 712 -19.12 -38.44 -31.43
N TYR A 713 -18.79 -37.94 -30.23
CA TYR A 713 -17.41 -37.66 -29.86
C TYR A 713 -16.55 -38.94 -29.89
N LEU A 714 -17.04 -40.03 -29.29
CA LEU A 714 -16.34 -41.32 -29.27
C LEU A 714 -16.26 -41.96 -30.66
N GLU A 715 -17.34 -41.91 -31.43
CA GLU A 715 -17.38 -42.43 -32.81
C GLU A 715 -16.37 -41.70 -33.72
N SER A 716 -16.11 -40.41 -33.48
CA SER A 716 -15.09 -39.65 -34.22
C SER A 716 -13.65 -40.17 -34.05
N TRP A 717 -13.39 -41.03 -33.06
CA TRP A 717 -12.10 -41.66 -32.83
C TRP A 717 -11.97 -43.06 -33.43
N VAL A 718 -13.06 -43.67 -33.88
CA VAL A 718 -13.06 -45.00 -34.51
C VAL A 718 -12.16 -44.99 -35.75
N GLY A 719 -11.33 -46.02 -35.89
CA GLY A 719 -10.37 -46.13 -37.00
C GLY A 719 -9.12 -45.24 -36.89
N THR A 720 -9.09 -44.25 -36.00
CA THR A 720 -7.89 -43.39 -35.81
C THR A 720 -6.77 -44.07 -35.05
N GLY A 721 -7.10 -45.06 -34.21
CA GLY A 721 -6.17 -45.72 -33.30
C GLY A 721 -5.56 -44.80 -32.23
N LYS A 722 -6.11 -43.60 -32.02
CA LYS A 722 -5.58 -42.61 -31.06
C LYS A 722 -6.10 -42.83 -29.64
N VAL A 723 -7.34 -43.31 -29.50
CA VAL A 723 -8.03 -43.50 -28.22
C VAL A 723 -8.33 -44.99 -28.01
N PRO A 724 -7.60 -45.69 -27.13
CA PRO A 724 -7.89 -47.08 -26.80
C PRO A 724 -9.22 -47.25 -26.05
N GLY A 725 -9.62 -46.25 -25.27
CA GLY A 725 -10.86 -46.25 -24.50
C GLY A 725 -10.92 -45.10 -23.50
N ILE A 726 -11.86 -45.19 -22.55
CA ILE A 726 -12.13 -44.13 -21.57
C ILE A 726 -12.01 -44.64 -20.13
N LEU A 727 -11.60 -43.76 -19.23
CA LEU A 727 -11.60 -43.96 -17.79
C LEU A 727 -12.69 -43.09 -17.17
N LEU A 728 -13.55 -43.68 -16.34
CA LEU A 728 -14.54 -42.93 -15.56
C LEU A 728 -14.08 -42.77 -14.12
N PHE A 729 -14.33 -41.61 -13.52
CA PHE A 729 -13.99 -41.33 -12.13
C PHE A 729 -15.06 -40.48 -11.45
N GLU A 730 -15.16 -40.58 -10.13
CA GLU A 730 -15.97 -39.69 -9.30
C GLU A 730 -15.06 -38.65 -8.64
N PHE A 731 -15.63 -37.48 -8.32
CA PHE A 731 -14.97 -36.46 -7.52
C PHE A 731 -15.27 -36.74 -6.04
N LEU A 732 -14.24 -36.75 -5.20
CA LEU A 732 -14.33 -37.02 -3.75
C LEU A 732 -14.33 -35.73 -2.99
#